data_AF-A0AA38SG80-F1
#
_entry.id   AF-A0AA38SG80-F1
#
_cell.length_a   1.000
_cell.length_b   1.000
_cell.length_c   1.000
_cell.angle_alpha   90.00
_cell.angle_beta   90.00
_cell.angle_gamma   90.00
#
_symmetry.space_group_name_H-M   'P 1'
#
loop_
_entity.id
_entity.type
_entity.pdbx_description
1 polymer ?
#
loop_
_entity_poly.entity_id
_entity_poly.type
_entity_poly.pdbx_seq_one_letter_code
_entity_poly.pdbx_strand_id
1 'polypeptide(L)'
;MTIALGKFTKDENDLFDIMDDWLRRDRFVFVGWSGLLLFPCAYFAVGGWFTGTTFVTSWYTHGLASSYLEGCNFLTAAVSTPANSLAHSLLLLWGPEAQGDFTRWCQLGGLWTFVALHGAFGLIGQSGWFFAPSFGVAAIFRFILFFQGFHNWTLNPFHMMGVAGVLGAALLCAIHGATVENTLFEDGDGANTFRAFNPTQAEETYSMVTANRFWSQIFGVAFSNKRWLHFFMLFVPVTGLWMSALGVVGLALNLRAYDFVSQEIRAAEDPEFETFYTKNILLNEGIRAWMAAQDQPHENLIFPEEVLPRAHVAHAGLIVFWAGAMNLFEVAHFVPEKPMYEQGLILLPHLATLGPGGEVIDTFPYFVSGVLHLISSAVLGFGGIYHALLGPETLEESFPFFGYVWKDRNKMTTILGIHLILLGLGAFLLVFKALYFGGVYDTWAPEEEIPSIIFGYLLKSPFGGEGWIVSVDDLEDIIGGHVWLGSICILGGIWHILTKPFAWARRALVWSGEAYLSYSLAAISVFGFIACCFVWFNNTAYPSEFYGPTGPEASQAQAFTFLVRDQRLGANVGSAQGPTGLGKYLMRSPTGEVIFGGETMRFWDLRAPWLEPLRGPNGLDLSRLKKDIQPWQERRSAEYMTHAPLGSLNSVGGVATEINAVNYVSPRSWLATSHFVLGFFFFVGHLWHAGRARAAAAGFEKGIDRDFEPVLSMTPLN
;
A
#
# COMPACT_ATOMS: atom_id res chain seq x y z
N MET A 1 -33.68 54.34 20.12
CA MET A 1 -34.70 54.63 21.14
C MET A 1 -36.05 54.79 20.45
N THR A 2 -36.86 53.72 20.35
CA THR A 2 -38.32 53.71 20.57
C THR A 2 -38.76 52.25 20.60
N ILE A 3 -39.41 51.84 21.69
CA ILE A 3 -40.19 50.59 21.76
C ILE A 3 -41.63 50.98 21.40
N ALA A 4 -42.30 50.18 20.58
CA ALA A 4 -43.76 50.15 20.52
C ALA A 4 -44.22 48.69 20.50
N LEU A 5 -44.83 48.27 21.61
CA LEU A 5 -45.60 47.02 21.74
C LEU A 5 -47.01 47.26 21.18
N GLY A 6 -47.41 46.42 20.21
CA GLY A 6 -48.75 46.42 19.61
C GLY A 6 -49.46 45.08 19.83
N LYS A 7 -50.56 45.16 20.58
CA LYS A 7 -51.57 44.16 21.00
C LYS A 7 -51.78 42.89 20.15
N PHE A 8 -51.85 41.77 20.87
CA PHE A 8 -52.55 40.55 20.50
C PHE A 8 -54.06 40.79 20.37
N THR A 9 -54.64 40.30 19.28
CA THR A 9 -56.07 40.01 19.14
C THR A 9 -56.26 38.49 19.12
N LYS A 10 -57.03 37.99 20.10
CA LYS A 10 -57.66 36.68 20.06
C LYS A 10 -58.73 36.72 18.97
N ASP A 11 -58.69 35.83 17.99
CA ASP A 11 -59.74 34.82 17.79
C ASP A 11 -59.33 33.87 16.65
N GLU A 12 -59.37 32.58 16.99
CA GLU A 12 -59.28 31.36 16.16
C GLU A 12 -58.31 31.38 14.97
N ASN A 13 -57.02 31.25 15.27
CA ASN A 13 -55.99 30.93 14.29
C ASN A 13 -56.09 29.45 13.91
N ASP A 14 -56.27 29.18 12.61
CA ASP A 14 -56.11 27.86 12.02
C ASP A 14 -54.68 27.35 12.26
N LEU A 15 -54.50 26.03 12.25
CA LEU A 15 -53.21 25.35 12.49
C LEU A 15 -52.10 25.95 11.60
N PHE A 16 -52.46 26.43 10.42
CA PHE A 16 -51.56 27.07 9.46
C PHE A 16 -51.01 28.43 9.91
N ASP A 17 -51.82 29.28 10.56
CA ASP A 17 -51.37 30.60 11.05
C ASP A 17 -50.51 30.48 12.32
N ILE A 18 -50.75 29.44 13.14
CA ILE A 18 -49.88 29.09 14.27
C ILE A 18 -48.53 28.55 13.76
N MET A 19 -48.53 27.82 12.65
CA MET A 19 -47.32 27.26 12.04
C MET A 19 -46.50 28.34 11.31
N ASP A 20 -47.15 29.29 10.62
CA ASP A 20 -46.47 30.43 9.96
C ASP A 20 -45.88 31.42 10.97
N ASP A 21 -46.54 31.71 12.10
CA ASP A 21 -45.99 32.57 13.17
C ASP A 21 -44.85 31.86 13.94
N TRP A 22 -44.86 30.52 14.00
CA TRP A 22 -43.76 29.74 14.58
C TRP A 22 -42.52 29.71 13.67
N LEU A 23 -42.70 29.71 12.35
CA LEU A 23 -41.62 29.73 11.35
C LEU A 23 -40.94 31.10 11.19
N ARG A 24 -41.61 32.20 11.54
CA ARG A 24 -41.11 33.58 11.30
C ARG A 24 -40.38 34.25 12.47
N ARG A 25 -40.25 33.61 13.64
CA ARG A 25 -39.52 34.20 14.78
C ARG A 25 -38.05 33.77 14.78
N ASP A 26 -37.16 34.77 14.75
CA ASP A 26 -35.68 34.74 14.73
C ASP A 26 -34.97 34.03 15.90
N ARG A 27 -35.56 33.01 16.52
CA ARG A 27 -34.89 32.16 17.52
C ARG A 27 -35.53 30.78 17.55
N PHE A 28 -34.96 29.80 16.84
CA PHE A 28 -35.14 28.40 17.23
C PHE A 28 -33.92 27.53 16.91
N VAL A 29 -33.35 26.98 17.98
CA VAL A 29 -32.70 25.68 18.02
C VAL A 29 -33.83 24.64 18.05
N PHE A 30 -33.86 23.70 17.11
CA PHE A 30 -34.71 22.52 17.21
C PHE A 30 -33.85 21.32 17.59
N VAL A 31 -33.93 20.90 18.85
CA VAL A 31 -33.58 19.54 19.25
C VAL A 31 -34.75 18.66 18.84
N GLY A 32 -34.69 18.12 17.63
CA GLY A 32 -35.61 17.09 17.18
C GLY A 32 -35.45 15.82 18.02
N TRP A 33 -36.42 14.91 17.97
CA TRP A 33 -36.36 13.58 18.57
C TRP A 33 -35.12 12.76 18.14
N SER A 34 -34.40 13.21 17.11
CA SER A 34 -33.04 12.78 16.80
C SER A 34 -32.07 13.02 17.96
N GLY A 35 -32.12 14.12 18.73
CA GLY A 35 -31.18 14.40 19.83
C GLY A 35 -31.21 13.42 21.00
N LEU A 36 -32.37 12.84 21.31
CA LEU A 36 -32.51 11.80 22.35
C LEU A 36 -32.06 10.41 21.87
N LEU A 37 -32.02 10.18 20.56
CA LEU A 37 -31.40 9.01 19.94
C LEU A 37 -29.95 9.26 19.50
N LEU A 38 -29.53 10.52 19.32
CA LEU A 38 -28.22 10.94 18.83
C LEU A 38 -27.16 10.84 19.92
N PHE A 39 -27.48 10.96 21.21
CA PHE A 39 -26.45 10.73 22.24
C PHE A 39 -26.07 9.25 22.39
N PRO A 40 -27.03 8.30 22.40
CA PRO A 40 -26.71 6.87 22.30
C PRO A 40 -26.17 6.46 20.92
N CYS A 41 -26.71 7.01 19.82
CA CYS A 41 -26.19 6.74 18.47
C CYS A 41 -24.86 7.44 18.20
N ALA A 42 -24.51 8.57 18.80
CA ALA A 42 -23.16 9.16 18.71
C ALA A 42 -22.19 8.43 19.63
N TYR A 43 -22.66 7.83 20.73
CA TYR A 43 -21.85 6.94 21.55
C TYR A 43 -21.57 5.60 20.84
N PHE A 44 -22.59 5.00 20.20
CA PHE A 44 -22.45 3.79 19.37
C PHE A 44 -21.85 4.08 17.98
N ALA A 45 -22.00 5.27 17.41
CA ALA A 45 -21.37 5.68 16.16
C ALA A 45 -19.95 6.19 16.37
N VAL A 46 -19.57 6.80 17.51
CA VAL A 46 -18.14 7.04 17.83
C VAL A 46 -17.47 5.72 18.18
N GLY A 47 -18.14 4.81 18.89
CA GLY A 47 -17.66 3.44 19.11
C GLY A 47 -17.55 2.63 17.81
N GLY A 48 -18.58 2.63 16.96
CA GLY A 48 -18.61 1.95 15.67
C GLY A 48 -17.76 2.61 14.58
N TRP A 49 -17.56 3.93 14.63
CA TRP A 49 -16.63 4.68 13.78
C TRP A 49 -15.20 4.40 14.23
N PHE A 50 -14.83 4.46 15.51
CA PHE A 50 -13.49 4.06 15.97
C PHE A 50 -13.21 2.58 15.68
N THR A 51 -14.14 1.67 15.95
CA THR A 51 -13.94 0.24 15.67
C THR A 51 -13.95 -0.06 14.17
N GLY A 52 -14.78 0.59 13.35
CA GLY A 52 -14.88 0.37 11.91
C GLY A 52 -13.79 1.07 11.09
N THR A 53 -13.44 2.31 11.40
CA THR A 53 -12.34 3.01 10.72
C THR A 53 -10.99 2.45 11.13
N THR A 54 -10.71 2.17 12.41
CA THR A 54 -9.42 1.57 12.79
C THR A 54 -9.25 0.15 12.24
N PHE A 55 -10.35 -0.56 11.95
CA PHE A 55 -10.30 -1.90 11.35
C PHE A 55 -10.15 -1.84 9.81
N VAL A 56 -10.84 -0.92 9.12
CA VAL A 56 -10.80 -0.80 7.64
C VAL A 56 -9.64 0.07 7.12
N THR A 57 -9.26 1.18 7.79
CA THR A 57 -8.12 2.02 7.34
C THR A 57 -6.78 1.33 7.53
N SER A 58 -6.75 0.34 8.42
CA SER A 58 -5.55 -0.43 8.69
C SER A 58 -5.22 -1.42 7.55
N TRP A 59 -6.21 -1.91 6.79
CA TRP A 59 -5.96 -3.00 5.84
C TRP A 59 -5.84 -2.63 4.36
N TYR A 60 -6.24 -1.42 3.89
CA TYR A 60 -6.29 -1.17 2.44
C TYR A 60 -5.60 0.08 1.86
N THR A 61 -5.36 1.20 2.56
CA THR A 61 -4.70 2.36 1.91
C THR A 61 -4.05 3.31 2.92
N HIS A 62 -2.74 3.53 2.77
CA HIS A 62 -1.95 4.47 3.57
C HIS A 62 -2.31 5.95 3.33
N GLY A 63 -3.02 6.26 2.22
CA GLY A 63 -3.36 7.64 1.81
C GLY A 63 -4.41 8.33 2.69
N LEU A 64 -5.33 7.57 3.30
CA LEU A 64 -6.38 8.13 4.19
C LEU A 64 -5.87 8.43 5.61
N ALA A 65 -4.83 7.72 6.06
CA ALA A 65 -4.17 8.02 7.34
C ALA A 65 -3.34 9.33 7.25
N SER A 66 -2.76 9.62 6.09
CA SER A 66 -2.06 10.89 5.81
C SER A 66 -3.03 12.06 5.59
N SER A 67 -4.20 11.85 4.98
CA SER A 67 -5.25 12.89 4.90
C SER A 67 -5.84 13.26 6.28
N TYR A 68 -5.68 12.39 7.28
CA TYR A 68 -6.01 12.68 8.69
C TYR A 68 -4.93 13.51 9.41
N LEU A 69 -3.68 13.52 8.94
CA LEU A 69 -2.50 14.02 9.67
C LEU A 69 -1.75 15.19 8.99
N GLU A 70 -1.82 15.38 7.66
CA GLU A 70 -1.06 16.41 6.96
C GLU A 70 -1.87 17.09 5.84
N GLY A 71 -2.33 18.33 6.08
CA GLY A 71 -2.76 19.26 5.02
C GLY A 71 -4.24 19.21 4.60
N CYS A 72 -5.00 20.15 5.15
CA CYS A 72 -6.44 20.38 4.97
C CYS A 72 -6.91 20.50 3.50
N ASN A 73 -7.55 19.45 2.99
CA ASN A 73 -8.60 19.53 1.95
C ASN A 73 -9.88 18.86 2.47
N PHE A 74 -10.46 19.41 3.53
CA PHE A 74 -11.76 18.99 4.05
C PHE A 74 -12.81 20.01 3.60
N LEU A 75 -13.14 20.03 2.30
CA LEU A 75 -14.26 20.82 1.76
C LEU A 75 -14.71 20.38 0.36
N THR A 76 -14.49 19.12 -0.03
CA THR A 76 -14.96 18.60 -1.33
C THR A 76 -15.46 17.16 -1.26
N ALA A 77 -16.23 16.83 -0.22
CA ALA A 77 -17.12 15.66 -0.26
C ALA A 77 -18.57 16.01 0.07
N ALA A 78 -18.91 17.30 0.02
CA ALA A 78 -20.28 17.79 0.07
C ALA A 78 -20.74 18.36 -1.29
N VAL A 79 -20.22 17.86 -2.41
CA VAL A 79 -20.83 18.03 -3.74
C VAL A 79 -20.55 16.77 -4.57
N SER A 80 -21.15 15.65 -4.16
CA SER A 80 -21.70 14.74 -5.16
C SER A 80 -22.93 15.43 -5.74
N THR A 81 -22.80 16.13 -6.86
CA THR A 81 -23.98 16.45 -7.69
C THR A 81 -24.43 15.20 -8.46
N PRO A 82 -25.72 15.16 -8.86
CA PRO A 82 -26.57 14.00 -8.62
C PRO A 82 -26.72 13.10 -9.85
N ALA A 83 -26.62 11.79 -9.63
CA ALA A 83 -27.33 10.77 -10.42
C ALA A 83 -27.44 9.40 -9.71
N ASN A 84 -26.53 9.02 -8.80
CA ASN A 84 -26.46 7.63 -8.32
C ASN A 84 -26.73 7.45 -6.82
N SER A 85 -27.72 8.15 -6.26
CA SER A 85 -28.24 7.96 -4.90
C SER A 85 -28.89 6.58 -4.65
N LEU A 86 -28.77 5.61 -5.58
CA LEU A 86 -29.12 4.20 -5.38
C LEU A 86 -27.96 3.37 -4.76
N ALA A 87 -26.72 3.86 -4.72
CA ALA A 87 -25.56 3.10 -4.23
C ALA A 87 -25.52 2.84 -2.70
N HIS A 88 -26.52 3.31 -1.96
CA HIS A 88 -26.67 3.09 -0.51
C HIS A 88 -27.71 2.00 -0.16
N SER A 89 -28.33 1.34 -1.14
CA SER A 89 -29.21 0.19 -0.94
C SER A 89 -28.54 -1.12 -1.40
N LEU A 90 -28.91 -2.24 -0.77
CA LEU A 90 -28.41 -3.58 -1.12
C LEU A 90 -28.93 -3.98 -2.51
N LEU A 91 -28.18 -3.64 -3.57
CA LEU A 91 -28.49 -3.98 -4.96
C LEU A 91 -28.05 -5.42 -5.26
N LEU A 92 -29.01 -6.34 -5.36
CA LEU A 92 -28.77 -7.73 -5.75
C LEU A 92 -28.74 -7.85 -7.28
N LEU A 93 -27.86 -8.69 -7.84
CA LEU A 93 -27.81 -8.92 -9.30
C LEU A 93 -29.15 -9.44 -9.85
N TRP A 94 -29.86 -10.24 -9.05
CA TRP A 94 -31.21 -10.73 -9.33
C TRP A 94 -32.32 -9.79 -8.85
N GLY A 95 -31.97 -8.61 -8.35
CA GLY A 95 -32.91 -7.58 -7.92
C GLY A 95 -33.69 -7.00 -9.11
N PRO A 96 -34.92 -6.52 -8.87
CA PRO A 96 -35.76 -5.93 -9.92
C PRO A 96 -35.12 -4.72 -10.62
N GLU A 97 -34.15 -4.06 -9.98
CA GLU A 97 -33.38 -2.93 -10.51
C GLU A 97 -32.35 -3.35 -11.56
N ALA A 98 -31.71 -4.50 -11.36
CA ALA A 98 -30.64 -5.03 -12.21
C ALA A 98 -31.14 -6.04 -13.25
N GLN A 99 -32.30 -6.68 -13.03
CA GLN A 99 -32.96 -7.60 -13.96
C GLN A 99 -32.08 -8.79 -14.43
N GLY A 100 -31.07 -9.18 -13.65
CA GLY A 100 -30.12 -10.22 -14.02
C GLY A 100 -29.06 -9.79 -15.05
N ASP A 101 -29.03 -8.52 -15.45
CA ASP A 101 -28.02 -7.96 -16.34
C ASP A 101 -26.83 -7.45 -15.54
N PHE A 102 -25.68 -8.10 -15.72
CA PHE A 102 -24.46 -7.81 -15.00
C PHE A 102 -23.89 -6.42 -15.31
N THR A 103 -23.92 -5.99 -16.57
CA THR A 103 -23.44 -4.66 -16.98
C THR A 103 -24.28 -3.57 -16.34
N ARG A 104 -25.61 -3.76 -16.32
CA ARG A 104 -26.55 -2.86 -15.68
C ARG A 104 -26.40 -2.82 -14.16
N TRP A 105 -26.19 -3.97 -13.52
CA TRP A 105 -25.93 -4.06 -12.08
C TRP A 105 -24.68 -3.28 -11.66
N CYS A 106 -23.60 -3.38 -12.44
CA CYS A 106 -22.37 -2.60 -12.25
C CYS A 106 -22.62 -1.09 -12.41
N GLN A 107 -23.36 -0.68 -13.44
CA GLN A 107 -23.71 0.73 -13.68
C GLN A 107 -24.56 1.34 -12.55
N LEU A 108 -25.36 0.52 -11.86
CA LEU A 108 -26.21 0.94 -10.74
C LEU A 108 -25.46 1.02 -9.39
N GLY A 109 -24.17 0.68 -9.34
CA GLY A 109 -23.35 0.77 -8.12
C GLY A 109 -23.32 -0.50 -7.27
N GLY A 110 -23.76 -1.65 -7.79
CA GLY A 110 -23.75 -2.93 -7.07
C GLY A 110 -22.34 -3.42 -6.63
N LEU A 111 -21.28 -2.92 -7.28
CA LEU A 111 -19.90 -3.23 -6.89
C LEU A 111 -19.54 -2.72 -5.48
N TRP A 112 -20.15 -1.61 -5.03
CA TRP A 112 -19.79 -0.96 -3.76
C TRP A 112 -20.24 -1.77 -2.53
N THR A 113 -21.48 -2.26 -2.56
CA THR A 113 -22.03 -3.15 -1.52
C THR A 113 -21.27 -4.48 -1.47
N PHE A 114 -20.80 -4.96 -2.62
CA PHE A 114 -19.94 -6.13 -2.70
C PHE A 114 -18.57 -5.85 -2.07
N VAL A 115 -17.85 -4.78 -2.44
CA VAL A 115 -16.54 -4.43 -1.86
C VAL A 115 -16.62 -4.24 -0.34
N ALA A 116 -17.64 -3.57 0.17
CA ALA A 116 -17.83 -3.36 1.61
C ALA A 116 -18.07 -4.69 2.37
N LEU A 117 -18.90 -5.59 1.82
CA LEU A 117 -19.15 -6.91 2.39
C LEU A 117 -17.90 -7.80 2.38
N HIS A 118 -17.11 -7.72 1.30
CA HIS A 118 -15.87 -8.49 1.15
C HIS A 118 -14.75 -7.97 2.05
N GLY A 119 -14.64 -6.64 2.19
CA GLY A 119 -13.77 -6.03 3.19
C GLY A 119 -14.09 -6.52 4.59
N ALA A 120 -15.38 -6.56 4.96
CA ALA A 120 -15.83 -7.09 6.25
C ALA A 120 -15.54 -8.59 6.42
N PHE A 121 -15.72 -9.42 5.39
CA PHE A 121 -15.38 -10.84 5.42
C PHE A 121 -13.86 -11.09 5.49
N GLY A 122 -13.06 -10.36 4.73
CA GLY A 122 -11.60 -10.44 4.80
C GLY A 122 -11.10 -10.11 6.21
N LEU A 123 -11.64 -9.04 6.79
CA LEU A 123 -11.38 -8.61 8.15
C LEU A 123 -11.85 -9.61 9.25
N ILE A 124 -13.00 -10.28 9.05
CA ILE A 124 -13.45 -11.37 9.94
C ILE A 124 -12.57 -12.61 9.77
N GLY A 125 -12.18 -13.00 8.56
CA GLY A 125 -11.24 -14.09 8.30
C GLY A 125 -9.84 -13.81 8.87
N GLN A 126 -9.45 -12.53 8.90
CA GLN A 126 -8.21 -12.03 9.51
C GLN A 126 -8.22 -12.07 11.03
N SER A 127 -9.39 -12.06 11.68
CA SER A 127 -9.47 -12.30 13.13
C SER A 127 -8.95 -13.70 13.52
N GLY A 128 -8.89 -14.65 12.57
CA GLY A 128 -8.22 -15.94 12.75
C GLY A 128 -6.68 -15.87 12.76
N TRP A 129 -6.09 -14.71 12.43
CA TRP A 129 -4.64 -14.44 12.38
C TRP A 129 -4.11 -13.64 13.59
N PHE A 130 -4.86 -13.53 14.69
CA PHE A 130 -4.34 -13.00 15.97
C PHE A 130 -3.14 -13.80 16.56
N PHE A 131 -2.58 -14.75 15.81
CA PHE A 131 -1.75 -15.85 16.30
C PHE A 131 -0.42 -16.04 15.56
N ALA A 132 0.06 -15.07 14.75
CA ALA A 132 1.43 -15.09 14.21
C ALA A 132 2.16 -13.75 14.46
N PRO A 133 3.44 -13.74 14.89
CA PRO A 133 4.16 -12.49 15.10
C PRO A 133 4.69 -11.99 13.75
N SER A 134 4.02 -11.02 13.13
CA SER A 134 4.58 -10.29 11.97
C SER A 134 3.95 -8.90 11.83
N PHE A 135 4.82 -7.95 11.57
CA PHE A 135 4.67 -6.50 11.70
C PHE A 135 3.71 -5.88 10.67
N GLY A 136 2.94 -4.89 11.12
CA GLY A 136 1.90 -4.16 10.39
C GLY A 136 0.93 -3.50 11.36
N VAL A 137 -0.31 -3.27 10.93
CA VAL A 137 -1.48 -2.86 11.74
C VAL A 137 -1.47 -3.41 13.17
N ALA A 138 -1.22 -4.72 13.31
CA ALA A 138 -1.18 -5.40 14.59
C ALA A 138 -0.13 -4.82 15.57
N ALA A 139 1.02 -4.32 15.06
CA ALA A 139 2.02 -3.64 15.88
C ALA A 139 1.56 -2.23 16.32
N ILE A 140 0.80 -1.52 15.48
CA ILE A 140 0.19 -0.23 15.84
C ILE A 140 -0.87 -0.43 16.92
N PHE A 141 -1.77 -1.41 16.74
CA PHE A 141 -2.74 -1.77 17.78
C PHE A 141 -2.05 -2.24 19.06
N ARG A 142 -1.00 -3.06 18.96
CA ARG A 142 -0.21 -3.50 20.10
C ARG A 142 0.46 -2.33 20.82
N PHE A 143 0.99 -1.35 20.09
CA PHE A 143 1.53 -0.11 20.66
C PHE A 143 0.44 0.69 21.37
N ILE A 144 -0.73 0.90 20.74
CA ILE A 144 -1.85 1.66 21.33
C ILE A 144 -2.36 0.97 22.61
N LEU A 145 -2.52 -0.35 22.57
CA LEU A 145 -2.98 -1.15 23.71
C LEU A 145 -1.92 -1.18 24.82
N PHE A 146 -0.64 -1.30 24.47
CA PHE A 146 0.45 -1.18 25.44
C PHE A 146 0.46 0.21 26.09
N PHE A 147 0.34 1.27 25.30
CA PHE A 147 0.35 2.65 25.76
C PHE A 147 -0.85 2.95 26.66
N GLN A 148 -2.03 2.43 26.32
CA GLN A 148 -3.22 2.54 27.16
C GLN A 148 -3.08 1.72 28.45
N GLY A 149 -2.73 0.43 28.36
CA GLY A 149 -2.68 -0.48 29.52
C GLY A 149 -1.57 -0.16 30.52
N PHE A 150 -0.39 0.28 30.05
CA PHE A 150 0.76 0.54 30.92
C PHE A 150 0.96 2.01 31.29
N HIS A 151 0.36 2.95 30.56
CA HIS A 151 0.51 4.40 30.81
C HIS A 151 -0.82 5.17 30.93
N ASN A 152 -1.95 4.47 30.96
CA ASN A 152 -3.29 5.05 31.14
C ASN A 152 -3.55 6.26 30.22
N TRP A 153 -3.11 6.13 28.96
CA TRP A 153 -2.93 7.24 28.04
C TRP A 153 -4.20 8.08 27.80
N THR A 154 -5.36 7.43 27.70
CA THR A 154 -6.65 8.11 27.53
C THR A 154 -6.95 9.15 28.62
N LEU A 155 -6.43 8.94 29.84
CA LEU A 155 -6.60 9.84 30.97
C LEU A 155 -5.43 10.83 31.16
N ASN A 156 -4.40 10.77 30.32
CA ASN A 156 -3.29 11.71 30.38
C ASN A 156 -3.76 13.12 29.97
N PRO A 157 -3.46 14.18 30.74
CA PRO A 157 -3.95 15.54 30.45
C PRO A 157 -3.44 16.07 29.11
N PHE A 158 -2.23 15.67 28.69
CA PHE A 158 -1.68 16.02 27.38
C PHE A 158 -2.43 15.35 26.23
N HIS A 159 -2.87 14.10 26.43
CA HIS A 159 -3.75 13.42 25.48
C HIS A 159 -5.13 14.09 25.41
N MET A 160 -5.73 14.45 26.54
CA MET A 160 -7.03 15.15 26.58
C MET A 160 -6.96 16.52 25.89
N MET A 161 -5.88 17.28 26.09
CA MET A 161 -5.63 18.53 25.37
C MET A 161 -5.44 18.31 23.87
N GLY A 162 -4.81 17.20 23.48
CA GLY A 162 -4.70 16.79 22.08
C GLY A 162 -6.05 16.51 21.44
N VAL A 163 -6.89 15.70 22.10
CA VAL A 163 -8.26 15.40 21.65
C VAL A 163 -9.09 16.67 21.55
N ALA A 164 -9.02 17.57 22.55
CA ALA A 164 -9.71 18.85 22.54
C ALA A 164 -9.29 19.74 21.37
N GLY A 165 -7.99 19.78 21.03
CA GLY A 165 -7.49 20.54 19.89
C GLY A 165 -7.96 19.98 18.53
N VAL A 166 -8.00 18.66 18.38
CA VAL A 166 -8.46 18.00 17.14
C VAL A 166 -9.97 18.15 16.94
N LEU A 167 -10.77 17.93 17.99
CA LEU A 167 -12.23 18.13 17.93
C LEU A 167 -12.59 19.62 17.78
N GLY A 168 -11.84 20.51 18.44
CA GLY A 168 -11.97 21.95 18.27
C GLY A 168 -11.67 22.39 16.84
N ALA A 169 -10.66 21.80 16.19
CA ALA A 169 -10.34 22.09 14.80
C ALA A 169 -11.46 21.66 13.83
N ALA A 170 -12.04 20.46 14.03
CA ALA A 170 -13.17 19.99 13.22
C ALA A 170 -14.36 20.95 13.34
N LEU A 171 -14.67 21.41 14.56
CA LEU A 171 -15.71 22.40 14.81
C LEU A 171 -15.42 23.75 14.11
N LEU A 172 -14.20 24.26 14.25
CA LEU A 172 -13.78 25.53 13.64
C LEU A 172 -13.78 25.48 12.10
N CYS A 173 -13.43 24.32 11.51
CA CYS A 173 -13.49 24.12 10.06
C CYS A 173 -14.93 24.07 9.56
N ALA A 174 -15.84 23.38 10.25
CA ALA A 174 -17.26 23.36 9.90
C ALA A 174 -17.89 24.75 9.98
N ILE A 175 -17.55 25.51 11.03
CA ILE A 175 -18.00 26.91 11.20
C ILE A 175 -17.43 27.80 10.10
N HIS A 176 -16.16 27.61 9.73
CA HIS A 176 -15.55 28.37 8.63
C HIS A 176 -16.19 28.03 7.28
N GLY A 177 -16.45 26.76 6.98
CA GLY A 177 -17.18 26.35 5.78
C GLY A 177 -18.54 27.03 5.69
N ALA A 178 -19.32 26.98 6.78
CA ALA A 178 -20.57 27.72 6.88
C ALA A 178 -20.38 29.25 6.76
N THR A 179 -19.29 29.81 7.28
CA THR A 179 -18.96 31.23 7.12
C THR A 179 -18.72 31.57 5.66
N VAL A 180 -17.96 30.74 4.94
CA VAL A 180 -17.65 30.96 3.52
C VAL A 180 -18.93 30.89 2.69
N GLU A 181 -19.75 29.85 2.87
CA GLU A 181 -21.02 29.67 2.17
C GLU A 181 -22.01 30.82 2.41
N ASN A 182 -22.15 31.28 3.66
CA ASN A 182 -23.08 32.36 4.03
C ASN A 182 -22.55 33.78 3.72
N THR A 183 -21.32 33.92 3.22
CA THR A 183 -20.73 35.23 2.90
C THR A 183 -20.34 35.38 1.43
N LEU A 184 -20.78 34.43 0.60
CA LEU A 184 -20.84 34.57 -0.86
C LEU A 184 -21.89 35.64 -1.21
N PHE A 185 -21.57 36.55 -2.12
CA PHE A 185 -22.51 37.58 -2.58
C PHE A 185 -23.45 36.99 -3.65
N GLU A 186 -24.74 37.27 -3.56
CA GLU A 186 -25.75 36.91 -4.57
C GLU A 186 -26.24 38.19 -5.28
N ASP A 187 -26.27 38.19 -6.62
CA ASP A 187 -26.86 39.29 -7.41
C ASP A 187 -27.41 38.77 -8.77
N GLY A 188 -28.74 38.73 -8.93
CA GLY A 188 -29.46 38.62 -10.21
C GLY A 188 -29.51 37.25 -10.96
N ASP A 189 -30.13 37.29 -12.15
CA ASP A 189 -30.51 36.13 -13.00
C ASP A 189 -29.39 35.61 -13.95
N GLY A 190 -28.13 35.90 -13.67
CA GLY A 190 -27.00 35.44 -14.47
C GLY A 190 -25.67 35.61 -13.73
N ALA A 191 -24.87 34.54 -13.67
CA ALA A 191 -23.61 34.52 -12.92
C ALA A 191 -22.48 35.26 -13.65
N ASN A 192 -22.40 36.59 -13.49
CA ASN A 192 -21.21 37.41 -13.74
C ASN A 192 -21.42 38.85 -13.21
N THR A 193 -20.59 39.34 -12.28
CA THR A 193 -19.22 39.85 -12.56
C THR A 193 -18.14 39.46 -11.52
N PHE A 194 -18.31 38.37 -10.78
CA PHE A 194 -17.17 37.58 -10.28
C PHE A 194 -17.43 36.12 -10.62
N ARG A 195 -16.52 35.51 -11.40
CA ARG A 195 -16.65 34.11 -11.81
C ARG A 195 -16.79 33.23 -10.57
N ALA A 196 -17.63 32.20 -10.66
CA ALA A 196 -17.47 31.01 -9.82
C ALA A 196 -15.98 30.64 -9.77
N PHE A 197 -15.48 30.40 -8.55
CA PHE A 197 -14.07 30.17 -8.18
C PHE A 197 -13.12 29.97 -9.37
N ASN A 198 -12.37 31.01 -9.74
CA ASN A 198 -11.30 30.90 -10.74
C ASN A 198 -9.93 30.90 -10.03
N PRO A 199 -9.05 29.91 -10.26
CA PRO A 199 -7.72 29.85 -9.64
C PRO A 199 -6.84 31.09 -9.88
N THR A 200 -7.16 31.92 -10.87
CA THR A 200 -6.37 33.11 -11.26
C THR A 200 -7.07 34.43 -10.99
N GLN A 201 -8.16 34.47 -10.21
CA GLN A 201 -8.87 35.73 -9.94
C GLN A 201 -8.11 36.64 -8.97
N ALA A 202 -8.11 37.94 -9.26
CA ALA A 202 -7.41 38.94 -8.45
C ALA A 202 -8.23 39.42 -7.24
N GLU A 203 -9.54 39.20 -7.24
CA GLU A 203 -10.48 39.73 -6.24
C GLU A 203 -10.87 38.69 -5.19
N GLU A 204 -11.30 39.17 -4.02
CA GLU A 204 -11.56 38.33 -2.86
C GLU A 204 -12.89 37.55 -2.99
N THR A 205 -12.89 36.28 -2.57
CA THR A 205 -14.02 35.35 -2.74
C THR A 205 -15.13 35.45 -1.70
N TYR A 206 -14.95 36.19 -0.60
CA TYR A 206 -15.96 36.37 0.46
C TYR A 206 -15.68 37.59 1.36
N SER A 207 -16.70 38.15 2.02
CA SER A 207 -16.61 39.37 2.85
C SER A 207 -16.16 39.12 4.29
N MET A 208 -15.05 39.77 4.71
CA MET A 208 -14.54 39.68 6.09
C MET A 208 -15.46 40.36 7.11
N VAL A 209 -16.18 41.41 6.71
CA VAL A 209 -17.13 42.12 7.60
C VAL A 209 -18.30 41.20 7.96
N THR A 210 -18.80 40.45 6.98
CA THR A 210 -19.89 39.49 7.18
C THR A 210 -19.39 38.27 7.95
N ALA A 211 -18.17 37.80 7.67
CA ALA A 211 -17.55 36.73 8.44
C ALA A 211 -17.42 37.09 9.93
N ASN A 212 -16.95 38.30 10.26
CA ASN A 212 -16.85 38.75 11.65
C ASN A 212 -18.20 38.84 12.36
N ARG A 213 -19.30 39.18 11.67
CA ARG A 213 -20.64 39.14 12.27
C ARG A 213 -21.04 37.71 12.65
N PHE A 214 -20.76 36.75 11.78
CA PHE A 214 -21.05 35.33 12.03
C PHE A 214 -20.21 34.77 13.19
N TRP A 215 -18.90 34.99 13.18
CA TRP A 215 -17.99 34.54 14.25
C TRP A 215 -18.28 35.21 15.59
N SER A 216 -18.70 36.48 15.59
CA SER A 216 -19.09 37.20 16.80
C SER A 216 -20.38 36.66 17.42
N GLN A 217 -21.29 36.08 16.63
CA GLN A 217 -22.52 35.45 17.16
C GLN A 217 -22.26 34.10 17.82
N ILE A 218 -21.29 33.32 17.32
CA ILE A 218 -20.99 31.98 17.83
C ILE A 218 -20.04 32.03 19.03
N PHE A 219 -18.98 32.83 18.95
CA PHE A 219 -17.90 32.85 19.95
C PHE A 219 -17.70 34.20 20.65
N GLY A 220 -18.40 35.26 20.24
CA GLY A 220 -18.14 36.61 20.76
C GLY A 220 -16.80 37.20 20.32
N VAL A 221 -16.19 36.65 19.26
CA VAL A 221 -14.86 37.04 18.77
C VAL A 221 -14.97 37.68 17.39
N ALA A 222 -14.17 38.71 17.12
CA ALA A 222 -14.00 39.30 15.80
C ALA A 222 -12.50 39.37 15.46
N PHE A 223 -12.16 39.08 14.21
CA PHE A 223 -10.78 39.04 13.71
C PHE A 223 -10.48 40.28 12.88
N SER A 224 -9.31 40.87 13.09
CA SER A 224 -8.90 42.11 12.42
C SER A 224 -8.72 41.96 10.91
N ASN A 225 -8.36 40.75 10.45
CA ASN A 225 -8.27 40.39 9.04
C ASN A 225 -8.37 38.87 8.85
N LYS A 226 -8.48 38.43 7.59
CA LYS A 226 -8.59 37.01 7.22
C LYS A 226 -7.39 36.20 7.70
N ARG A 227 -6.17 36.76 7.67
CA ARG A 227 -4.96 36.05 8.12
C ARG A 227 -5.04 35.67 9.59
N TRP A 228 -5.58 36.55 10.44
CA TRP A 228 -5.79 36.26 11.86
C TRP A 228 -6.86 35.20 12.11
N LEU A 229 -7.94 35.18 11.33
CA LEU A 229 -8.96 34.12 11.38
C LEU A 229 -8.35 32.77 11.02
N HIS A 230 -7.62 32.68 9.91
CA HIS A 230 -6.97 31.43 9.48
C HIS A 230 -5.85 31.01 10.42
N PHE A 231 -5.09 31.96 10.97
CA PHE A 231 -4.10 31.69 12.01
C PHE A 231 -4.75 31.09 13.26
N PHE A 232 -5.88 31.64 13.72
CA PHE A 232 -6.62 31.09 14.85
C PHE A 232 -7.14 29.67 14.58
N MET A 233 -7.67 29.43 13.37
CA MET A 233 -8.12 28.11 12.95
C MET A 233 -6.99 27.08 12.86
N LEU A 234 -5.76 27.51 12.55
CA LEU A 234 -4.58 26.66 12.52
C LEU A 234 -3.97 26.47 13.92
N PHE A 235 -4.00 27.50 14.76
CA PHE A 235 -3.38 27.49 16.08
C PHE A 235 -3.98 26.42 17.02
N VAL A 236 -5.31 26.25 16.99
CA VAL A 236 -6.03 25.29 17.84
C VAL A 236 -5.63 23.81 17.56
N PRO A 237 -5.70 23.29 16.32
CA PRO A 237 -5.24 21.94 16.02
C PRO A 237 -3.75 21.74 16.28
N VAL A 238 -2.91 22.71 15.88
CA VAL A 238 -1.45 22.59 16.03
C VAL A 238 -1.07 22.51 17.50
N THR A 239 -1.67 23.35 18.35
CA THR A 239 -1.43 23.31 19.80
C THR A 239 -1.90 21.99 20.40
N GLY A 240 -3.05 21.45 19.97
CA GLY A 240 -3.50 20.12 20.40
C GLY A 240 -2.51 19.01 20.06
N LEU A 241 -2.05 18.97 18.81
CA LEU A 241 -1.07 17.97 18.35
C LEU A 241 0.25 18.08 19.15
N TRP A 242 0.72 19.30 19.40
CA TRP A 242 1.94 19.55 20.17
C TRP A 242 1.80 19.10 21.62
N MET A 243 0.64 19.32 22.25
CA MET A 243 0.40 18.83 23.61
C MET A 243 0.43 17.30 23.67
N SER A 244 -0.24 16.60 22.74
CA SER A 244 -0.20 15.14 22.68
C SER A 244 1.22 14.60 22.48
N ALA A 245 2.00 15.22 21.58
CA ALA A 245 3.39 14.85 21.35
C ALA A 245 4.29 15.07 22.58
N LEU A 246 4.11 16.19 23.30
CA LEU A 246 4.79 16.45 24.56
C LEU A 246 4.46 15.38 25.62
N GLY A 247 3.21 14.93 25.69
CA GLY A 247 2.80 13.84 26.58
C GLY A 247 3.49 12.51 26.26
N VAL A 248 3.59 12.15 24.98
CA VAL A 248 4.29 10.93 24.54
C VAL A 248 5.79 11.00 24.85
N VAL A 249 6.44 12.13 24.57
CA VAL A 249 7.86 12.35 24.89
C VAL A 249 8.10 12.32 26.41
N GLY A 250 7.19 12.90 27.19
CA GLY A 250 7.26 12.86 28.65
C GLY A 250 7.22 11.42 29.18
N LEU A 251 6.32 10.59 28.67
CA LEU A 251 6.24 9.17 29.04
C LEU A 251 7.48 8.37 28.58
N ALA A 252 8.00 8.65 27.39
CA ALA A 252 9.24 8.04 26.88
C ALA A 252 10.46 8.37 27.76
N LEU A 253 10.48 9.56 28.37
CA LEU A 253 11.50 10.00 29.34
C LEU A 253 11.14 9.61 30.79
N ASN A 254 10.12 8.77 31.00
CA ASN A 254 9.66 8.26 32.29
C ASN A 254 9.18 9.37 33.26
N LEU A 255 8.68 10.49 32.75
CA LEU A 255 8.12 11.60 33.53
C LEU A 255 6.66 11.28 33.93
N ARG A 256 6.46 10.46 34.97
CA ARG A 256 5.14 9.98 35.44
C ARG A 256 4.35 10.96 36.31
N ALA A 257 4.78 12.22 36.41
CA ALA A 257 4.15 13.22 37.29
C ALA A 257 2.72 13.61 36.90
N TYR A 258 2.26 13.18 35.72
CA TYR A 258 0.93 13.48 35.16
C TYR A 258 0.04 12.24 34.99
N ASP A 259 0.51 11.06 35.44
CA ASP A 259 -0.33 9.88 35.56
C ASP A 259 -1.25 10.12 36.76
N PHE A 260 -2.57 10.18 36.56
CA PHE A 260 -3.54 10.38 37.65
C PHE A 260 -3.64 9.12 38.55
N VAL A 261 -2.54 8.74 39.22
CA VAL A 261 -2.43 7.60 40.15
C VAL A 261 -3.22 7.87 41.45
N SER A 262 -3.56 9.12 41.75
CA SER A 262 -4.28 9.49 42.99
C SER A 262 -5.69 8.92 43.08
N GLN A 263 -6.31 8.50 41.97
CA GLN A 263 -7.63 7.87 41.98
C GLN A 263 -7.58 6.34 42.11
N GLU A 264 -6.44 5.70 41.82
CA GLU A 264 -6.22 4.27 42.07
C GLU A 264 -6.24 3.97 43.59
N ILE A 265 -5.72 4.88 44.40
CA ILE A 265 -5.68 4.76 45.87
C ILE A 265 -7.08 4.89 46.48
N ARG A 266 -7.92 5.82 45.98
CA ARG A 266 -9.30 6.02 46.48
C ARG A 266 -10.26 4.90 46.07
N ALA A 267 -10.11 4.34 44.86
CA ALA A 267 -10.93 3.23 44.40
C ALA A 267 -10.63 1.92 45.15
N ALA A 268 -9.40 1.76 45.68
CA ALA A 268 -9.04 0.63 46.53
C ALA A 268 -9.63 0.72 47.96
N GLU A 269 -10.00 1.93 48.41
CA GLU A 269 -10.53 2.18 49.76
C GLU A 269 -12.07 2.10 49.84
N ASP A 270 -12.81 2.30 48.72
CA ASP A 270 -14.27 2.26 48.67
C ASP A 270 -14.79 1.46 47.46
N PRO A 271 -15.28 0.22 47.66
CA PRO A 271 -15.80 -0.65 46.60
C PRO A 271 -17.05 -0.13 45.88
N GLU A 272 -17.79 0.83 46.45
CA GLU A 272 -18.99 1.41 45.83
C GLU A 272 -18.68 2.65 44.96
N PHE A 273 -17.41 3.06 44.88
CA PHE A 273 -16.97 4.24 44.14
C PHE A 273 -16.84 3.98 42.62
N GLU A 274 -17.97 3.79 41.93
CA GLU A 274 -18.01 3.72 40.47
C GLU A 274 -17.92 5.12 39.82
N THR A 275 -16.78 5.43 39.21
CA THR A 275 -16.61 6.59 38.32
C THR A 275 -16.08 6.14 36.95
N PHE A 276 -16.07 7.04 35.96
CA PHE A 276 -15.43 6.79 34.65
C PHE A 276 -13.96 6.35 34.80
N TYR A 277 -13.28 6.82 35.86
CA TYR A 277 -11.90 6.46 36.18
C TYR A 277 -11.77 5.01 36.65
N THR A 278 -12.71 4.50 37.48
CA THR A 278 -12.72 3.11 37.96
C THR A 278 -12.90 2.10 36.82
N LYS A 279 -13.68 2.45 35.78
CA LYS A 279 -13.88 1.62 34.57
C LYS A 279 -12.65 1.61 33.65
N ASN A 280 -11.91 2.73 33.58
CA ASN A 280 -10.65 2.80 32.82
C ASN A 280 -9.54 1.96 33.48
N ILE A 281 -9.51 1.90 34.82
CA ILE A 281 -8.60 1.01 35.56
C ILE A 281 -8.87 -0.46 35.25
N LEU A 282 -10.13 -0.91 35.28
CA LEU A 282 -10.53 -2.26 34.89
C LEU A 282 -10.16 -2.59 33.43
N LEU A 283 -10.33 -1.64 32.52
CA LEU A 283 -9.89 -1.76 31.13
C LEU A 283 -8.38 -1.93 31.03
N ASN A 284 -7.60 -1.14 31.76
CA ASN A 284 -6.14 -1.20 31.75
C ASN A 284 -5.63 -2.51 32.35
N GLU A 285 -6.22 -2.99 33.46
CA GLU A 285 -5.92 -4.32 34.02
C GLU A 285 -6.23 -5.45 33.02
N GLY A 286 -7.38 -5.40 32.34
CA GLY A 286 -7.72 -6.36 31.30
C GLY A 286 -6.77 -6.35 30.11
N ILE A 287 -6.32 -5.17 29.66
CA ILE A 287 -5.33 -5.03 28.59
C ILE A 287 -3.95 -5.50 29.04
N ARG A 288 -3.53 -5.20 30.28
CA ARG A 288 -2.26 -5.67 30.85
C ARG A 288 -2.24 -7.19 30.98
N ALA A 289 -3.33 -7.79 31.46
CA ALA A 289 -3.49 -9.24 31.51
C ALA A 289 -3.41 -9.85 30.10
N TRP A 290 -4.15 -9.32 29.13
CA TRP A 290 -4.09 -9.78 27.74
C TRP A 290 -2.70 -9.64 27.07
N MET A 291 -1.92 -8.65 27.50
CA MET A 291 -0.58 -8.37 26.97
C MET A 291 0.56 -9.06 27.74
N ALA A 292 0.29 -9.66 28.90
CA ALA A 292 1.28 -10.34 29.73
C ALA A 292 1.92 -11.51 28.97
N ALA A 293 3.23 -11.70 29.13
CA ALA A 293 3.99 -12.74 28.42
C ALA A 293 3.34 -14.13 28.54
N GLN A 294 2.82 -14.47 29.73
CA GLN A 294 2.18 -15.75 30.02
C GLN A 294 0.82 -15.96 29.30
N ASP A 295 0.16 -14.88 28.89
CA ASP A 295 -1.15 -14.91 28.22
C ASP A 295 -1.03 -14.58 26.72
N GLN A 296 0.20 -14.35 26.23
CA GLN A 296 0.43 -14.13 24.81
C GLN A 296 0.13 -15.43 24.05
N PRO A 297 -0.74 -15.41 23.04
CA PRO A 297 -1.08 -16.61 22.30
C PRO A 297 0.09 -17.28 21.60
N HIS A 298 1.21 -16.59 21.38
CA HIS A 298 2.42 -17.15 20.78
C HIS A 298 3.27 -18.01 21.76
N GLU A 299 3.13 -17.82 23.08
CA GLU A 299 3.69 -18.76 24.07
C GLU A 299 2.83 -20.03 24.19
N ASN A 300 1.52 -19.91 23.95
CA ASN A 300 0.59 -21.02 23.76
C ASN A 300 0.46 -21.48 22.29
N LEU A 301 1.23 -20.88 21.37
CA LEU A 301 1.28 -21.28 19.96
C LEU A 301 2.22 -22.47 19.85
N ILE A 302 1.68 -23.60 20.27
CA ILE A 302 2.09 -24.88 19.75
C ILE A 302 1.63 -24.84 18.30
N PHE A 303 2.54 -24.85 17.32
CA PHE A 303 2.18 -25.26 15.96
C PHE A 303 1.45 -26.58 16.14
N PRO A 304 0.13 -26.66 15.93
CA PRO A 304 -0.57 -27.89 16.20
C PRO A 304 0.13 -28.97 15.37
N GLU A 305 0.37 -30.16 15.94
CA GLU A 305 0.98 -31.25 15.17
C GLU A 305 0.12 -31.61 13.94
N GLU A 306 -1.16 -31.20 13.98
CA GLU A 306 -2.26 -31.43 13.05
C GLU A 306 -2.94 -30.08 12.71
N VAL A 307 -2.91 -29.62 11.46
CA VAL A 307 -3.47 -28.31 11.09
C VAL A 307 -4.27 -28.39 9.80
N LEU A 308 -5.54 -27.98 9.86
CA LEU A 308 -6.30 -27.59 8.66
C LEU A 308 -5.69 -26.33 8.00
N PRO A 309 -5.85 -26.14 6.68
CA PRO A 309 -5.55 -24.89 5.97
C PRO A 309 -6.40 -23.66 6.34
N ARG A 310 -6.94 -23.58 7.57
CA ARG A 310 -7.96 -22.62 8.03
C ARG A 310 -7.63 -21.16 7.66
N ALA A 311 -6.39 -20.76 7.88
CA ALA A 311 -5.92 -19.39 7.64
C ALA A 311 -5.36 -19.16 6.23
N HIS A 312 -4.93 -20.22 5.52
CA HIS A 312 -4.23 -20.11 4.24
C HIS A 312 -5.18 -19.71 3.11
N VAL A 313 -6.38 -20.28 3.07
CA VAL A 313 -7.38 -19.97 2.04
C VAL A 313 -7.91 -18.54 2.20
N ALA A 314 -8.13 -18.09 3.44
CA ALA A 314 -8.49 -16.70 3.73
C ALA A 314 -7.39 -15.72 3.30
N HIS A 315 -6.12 -16.04 3.60
CA HIS A 315 -4.98 -15.22 3.19
C HIS A 315 -4.82 -15.16 1.66
N ALA A 316 -5.01 -16.29 0.96
CA ALA A 316 -5.08 -16.29 -0.50
C ALA A 316 -6.21 -15.39 -1.02
N GLY A 317 -7.37 -15.39 -0.35
CA GLY A 317 -8.47 -14.46 -0.60
C GLY A 317 -8.04 -13.00 -0.49
N LEU A 318 -7.26 -12.62 0.53
CA LEU A 318 -6.76 -11.25 0.71
C LEU A 318 -5.78 -10.83 -0.41
N ILE A 319 -4.87 -11.72 -0.83
CA ILE A 319 -3.96 -11.45 -1.95
C ILE A 319 -4.75 -11.20 -3.23
N VAL A 320 -5.72 -12.07 -3.52
CA VAL A 320 -6.54 -11.98 -4.73
C VAL A 320 -7.50 -10.78 -4.67
N PHE A 321 -7.98 -10.41 -3.47
CA PHE A 321 -8.75 -9.18 -3.26
C PHE A 321 -7.90 -7.95 -3.55
N TRP A 322 -6.67 -7.87 -3.02
CA TRP A 322 -5.76 -6.76 -3.29
C TRP A 322 -5.47 -6.63 -4.78
N ALA A 323 -5.19 -7.75 -5.48
CA ALA A 323 -4.96 -7.73 -6.92
C ALA A 323 -6.18 -7.18 -7.69
N GLY A 324 -7.40 -7.61 -7.34
CA GLY A 324 -8.63 -7.11 -7.96
C GLY A 324 -8.93 -5.65 -7.66
N ALA A 325 -8.90 -5.27 -6.38
CA ALA A 325 -9.22 -3.93 -5.91
C ALA A 325 -8.19 -2.89 -6.38
N MET A 326 -6.89 -3.21 -6.28
CA MET A 326 -5.82 -2.32 -6.72
C MET A 326 -5.83 -2.17 -8.24
N ASN A 327 -6.09 -3.24 -9.00
CA ASN A 327 -6.19 -3.15 -10.45
C ASN A 327 -7.39 -2.25 -10.86
N LEU A 328 -8.57 -2.44 -10.27
CA LEU A 328 -9.72 -1.56 -10.55
C LEU A 328 -9.47 -0.11 -10.12
N PHE A 329 -8.73 0.10 -9.02
CA PHE A 329 -8.29 1.43 -8.61
C PHE A 329 -7.37 2.07 -9.65
N GLU A 330 -6.37 1.33 -10.15
CA GLU A 330 -5.48 1.81 -11.22
C GLU A 330 -6.26 2.11 -12.50
N VAL A 331 -7.17 1.23 -12.93
CA VAL A 331 -8.05 1.46 -14.10
C VAL A 331 -8.88 2.74 -13.92
N ALA A 332 -9.42 3.00 -12.72
CA ALA A 332 -10.24 4.17 -12.46
C ALA A 332 -9.45 5.50 -12.47
N HIS A 333 -8.14 5.45 -12.20
CA HIS A 333 -7.27 6.63 -12.19
C HIS A 333 -6.41 6.74 -13.45
N PHE A 334 -6.52 5.78 -14.36
CA PHE A 334 -5.70 5.71 -15.57
C PHE A 334 -6.14 6.72 -16.62
N VAL A 335 -5.18 7.53 -17.06
CA VAL A 335 -5.29 8.48 -18.17
C VAL A 335 -4.48 7.93 -19.34
N PRO A 336 -5.12 7.39 -20.40
CA PRO A 336 -4.43 6.71 -21.50
C PRO A 336 -3.42 7.56 -22.27
N GLU A 337 -3.60 8.88 -22.30
CA GLU A 337 -2.72 9.81 -23.02
C GLU A 337 -1.40 10.08 -22.28
N LYS A 338 -1.24 9.58 -21.05
CA LYS A 338 -0.03 9.72 -20.25
C LYS A 338 0.72 8.40 -20.15
N PRO A 339 2.07 8.42 -20.08
CA PRO A 339 2.84 7.21 -19.78
C PRO A 339 2.38 6.57 -18.47
N MET A 340 2.35 5.23 -18.41
CA MET A 340 1.92 4.51 -17.20
C MET A 340 2.79 4.84 -15.99
N TYR A 341 4.10 4.99 -16.20
CA TYR A 341 5.05 5.26 -15.13
C TYR A 341 4.93 6.65 -14.51
N GLU A 342 4.22 7.60 -15.13
CA GLU A 342 3.93 8.92 -14.56
C GLU A 342 2.74 8.91 -13.59
N GLN A 343 1.99 7.81 -13.54
CA GLN A 343 0.67 7.76 -12.90
C GLN A 343 0.66 6.91 -11.61
N GLY A 344 1.83 6.43 -11.16
CA GLY A 344 1.94 5.60 -9.96
C GLY A 344 1.34 4.20 -10.12
N LEU A 345 1.35 3.66 -11.33
CA LEU A 345 0.76 2.36 -11.67
C LEU A 345 1.81 1.26 -11.55
N ILE A 346 1.41 0.13 -10.96
CA ILE A 346 2.26 -1.06 -10.87
C ILE A 346 1.58 -2.31 -11.42
N LEU A 347 0.24 -2.42 -11.42
CA LEU A 347 -0.46 -3.60 -11.94
C LEU A 347 -0.76 -3.51 -13.44
N LEU A 348 -1.18 -2.34 -13.94
CA LEU A 348 -1.41 -2.15 -15.37
C LEU A 348 -0.14 -2.41 -16.21
N PRO A 349 1.07 -1.99 -15.79
CA PRO A 349 2.32 -2.41 -16.46
C PRO A 349 2.49 -3.92 -16.59
N HIS A 350 2.12 -4.72 -15.57
CA HIS A 350 2.22 -6.18 -15.66
C HIS A 350 1.22 -6.75 -16.67
N LEU A 351 -0.01 -6.22 -16.71
CA LEU A 351 -1.02 -6.64 -17.69
C LEU A 351 -0.64 -6.23 -19.12
N ALA A 352 -0.08 -5.03 -19.30
CA ALA A 352 0.39 -4.53 -20.59
C ALA A 352 1.57 -5.35 -21.13
N THR A 353 2.48 -5.79 -20.25
CA THR A 353 3.59 -6.68 -20.62
C THR A 353 3.10 -8.02 -21.19
N LEU A 354 1.93 -8.50 -20.75
CA LEU A 354 1.29 -9.70 -21.30
C LEU A 354 0.48 -9.44 -22.58
N GLY A 355 0.35 -8.20 -23.05
CA GLY A 355 -0.39 -7.81 -24.24
C GLY A 355 0.50 -7.57 -25.46
N PRO A 356 0.01 -7.74 -26.70
CA PRO A 356 0.74 -7.33 -27.89
C PRO A 356 0.66 -5.81 -28.10
N GLY A 357 1.80 -5.19 -28.45
CA GLY A 357 1.86 -3.77 -28.81
C GLY A 357 1.87 -2.82 -27.59
N GLY A 358 2.75 -1.83 -27.63
CA GLY A 358 3.12 -1.01 -26.46
C GLY A 358 2.24 0.20 -26.21
N GLU A 359 1.14 0.32 -26.95
CA GLU A 359 0.17 1.41 -26.82
C GLU A 359 -1.12 0.87 -26.22
N VAL A 360 -1.69 1.58 -25.24
CA VAL A 360 -2.96 1.17 -24.64
C VAL A 360 -4.10 1.48 -25.59
N ILE A 361 -4.50 0.48 -26.37
CA ILE A 361 -5.60 0.58 -27.33
C ILE A 361 -6.96 0.20 -26.73
N ASP A 362 -6.97 -0.52 -25.60
CA ASP A 362 -8.19 -0.97 -24.92
C ASP A 362 -7.93 -1.16 -23.41
N THR A 363 -8.74 -0.53 -22.57
CA THR A 363 -8.68 -0.67 -21.10
C THR A 363 -9.58 -1.80 -20.57
N PHE A 364 -10.44 -2.37 -21.41
CA PHE A 364 -11.38 -3.42 -21.02
C PHE A 364 -10.68 -4.69 -20.49
N PRO A 365 -9.56 -5.19 -21.06
CA PRO A 365 -8.84 -6.34 -20.50
C PRO A 365 -8.34 -6.10 -19.07
N TYR A 366 -7.94 -4.86 -18.75
CA TYR A 366 -7.51 -4.48 -17.41
C TYR A 366 -8.68 -4.52 -16.43
N PHE A 367 -9.82 -3.94 -16.82
CA PHE A 367 -11.06 -3.99 -16.05
C PHE A 367 -11.53 -5.43 -15.79
N VAL A 368 -11.55 -6.28 -16.84
CA VAL A 368 -11.94 -7.70 -16.73
C VAL A 368 -11.04 -8.43 -15.74
N SER A 369 -9.72 -8.25 -15.84
CA SER A 369 -8.78 -8.84 -14.89
C SER A 369 -9.11 -8.42 -13.45
N GLY A 370 -9.37 -7.13 -13.22
CA GLY A 370 -9.70 -6.61 -11.89
C GLY A 370 -10.97 -7.21 -11.31
N VAL A 371 -12.04 -7.27 -12.11
CA VAL A 371 -13.33 -7.87 -11.71
C VAL A 371 -13.19 -9.36 -11.42
N LEU A 372 -12.49 -10.12 -12.28
CA LEU A 372 -12.34 -11.57 -12.10
C LEU A 372 -11.55 -11.91 -10.82
N HIS A 373 -10.48 -11.15 -10.52
CA HIS A 373 -9.76 -11.31 -9.26
C HIS A 373 -10.66 -10.93 -8.07
N LEU A 374 -11.38 -9.81 -8.13
CA LEU A 374 -12.26 -9.39 -7.04
C LEU A 374 -13.37 -10.42 -6.75
N ILE A 375 -14.00 -10.99 -7.77
CA ILE A 375 -15.01 -12.05 -7.61
C ILE A 375 -14.37 -13.32 -7.06
N SER A 376 -13.21 -13.72 -7.57
CA SER A 376 -12.51 -14.93 -7.09
C SER A 376 -12.11 -14.83 -5.61
N SER A 377 -11.75 -13.62 -5.17
CA SER A 377 -11.43 -13.33 -3.76
C SER A 377 -12.59 -13.63 -2.82
N ALA A 378 -13.83 -13.44 -3.27
CA ALA A 378 -15.05 -13.77 -2.53
C ALA A 378 -15.14 -15.25 -2.20
N VAL A 379 -14.92 -16.09 -3.21
CA VAL A 379 -15.01 -17.54 -3.10
C VAL A 379 -13.94 -18.06 -2.14
N LEU A 380 -12.72 -17.52 -2.25
CA LEU A 380 -11.61 -17.84 -1.36
C LEU A 380 -11.87 -17.36 0.07
N GLY A 381 -12.37 -16.13 0.25
CA GLY A 381 -12.72 -15.57 1.55
C GLY A 381 -13.80 -16.39 2.25
N PHE A 382 -14.87 -16.75 1.53
CA PHE A 382 -15.93 -17.62 2.06
C PHE A 382 -15.39 -18.99 2.48
N GLY A 383 -14.62 -19.65 1.60
CA GLY A 383 -13.99 -20.93 1.92
C GLY A 383 -13.06 -20.85 3.13
N GLY A 384 -12.27 -19.78 3.23
CA GLY A 384 -11.39 -19.50 4.35
C GLY A 384 -12.14 -19.34 5.67
N ILE A 385 -13.19 -18.50 5.71
CA ILE A 385 -14.00 -18.27 6.92
C ILE A 385 -14.73 -19.55 7.34
N TYR A 386 -15.33 -20.27 6.38
CA TYR A 386 -15.99 -21.54 6.66
C TYR A 386 -15.02 -22.51 7.33
N HIS A 387 -13.85 -22.75 6.72
CA HIS A 387 -12.87 -23.68 7.28
C HIS A 387 -12.24 -23.18 8.59
N ALA A 388 -12.20 -21.87 8.84
CA ALA A 388 -11.68 -21.30 10.07
C ALA A 388 -12.65 -21.39 11.26
N LEU A 389 -13.95 -21.17 11.02
CA LEU A 389 -14.93 -20.99 12.11
C LEU A 389 -15.95 -22.12 12.23
N LEU A 390 -16.25 -22.83 11.14
CA LEU A 390 -17.37 -23.78 11.07
C LEU A 390 -16.93 -25.19 10.64
N GLY A 391 -15.83 -25.31 9.91
CA GLY A 391 -15.29 -26.59 9.46
C GLY A 391 -14.79 -27.45 10.62
N PRO A 392 -14.52 -28.75 10.37
CA PRO A 392 -13.93 -29.62 11.38
C PRO A 392 -12.57 -29.07 11.83
N GLU A 393 -12.20 -29.27 13.10
CA GLU A 393 -10.93 -28.77 13.65
C GLU A 393 -9.72 -29.56 13.16
N THR A 394 -9.91 -30.85 12.88
CA THR A 394 -8.92 -31.81 12.38
C THR A 394 -9.48 -32.57 11.17
N LEU A 395 -8.63 -33.05 10.27
CA LEU A 395 -9.06 -33.78 9.05
C LEU A 395 -8.65 -35.24 9.05
N GLU A 396 -7.80 -35.67 9.96
CA GLU A 396 -7.15 -36.98 10.02
C GLU A 396 -8.18 -38.12 10.06
N GLU A 397 -9.20 -37.97 10.89
CA GLU A 397 -10.23 -38.99 11.10
C GLU A 397 -11.32 -38.94 10.04
N SER A 398 -11.78 -37.74 9.69
CA SER A 398 -12.92 -37.54 8.78
C SER A 398 -12.53 -37.64 7.30
N PHE A 399 -11.34 -37.17 6.96
CA PHE A 399 -10.84 -37.08 5.57
C PHE A 399 -9.33 -37.39 5.49
N PRO A 400 -8.92 -38.66 5.58
CA PRO A 400 -7.50 -39.06 5.65
C PRO A 400 -6.65 -38.59 4.46
N PHE A 401 -7.27 -38.38 3.29
CA PHE A 401 -6.59 -37.81 2.13
C PHE A 401 -6.13 -36.35 2.39
N PHE A 402 -6.90 -35.56 3.13
CA PHE A 402 -6.58 -34.16 3.45
C PHE A 402 -5.90 -33.99 4.82
N GLY A 403 -6.11 -34.89 5.78
CA GLY A 403 -5.41 -34.88 7.06
C GLY A 403 -3.91 -35.15 6.96
N TYR A 404 -3.11 -34.55 7.82
CA TYR A 404 -1.66 -34.71 7.82
C TYR A 404 -1.01 -34.33 9.15
N VAL A 405 0.07 -35.05 9.48
CA VAL A 405 0.97 -34.69 10.59
C VAL A 405 2.31 -34.24 10.01
N TRP A 406 2.89 -33.16 10.52
CA TRP A 406 4.13 -32.57 9.98
C TRP A 406 5.33 -33.53 9.93
N LYS A 407 5.33 -34.55 10.79
CA LYS A 407 6.36 -35.59 10.86
C LYS A 407 6.18 -36.68 9.79
N ASP A 408 5.01 -36.79 9.15
CA ASP A 408 4.81 -37.70 8.02
C ASP A 408 5.48 -37.13 6.76
N ARG A 409 6.74 -37.52 6.59
CA ARG A 409 7.59 -37.11 5.47
C ARG A 409 7.04 -37.51 4.11
N ASN A 410 6.27 -38.61 4.03
CA ASN A 410 5.67 -39.06 2.77
C ASN A 410 4.49 -38.16 2.39
N LYS A 411 3.65 -37.82 3.36
CA LYS A 411 2.54 -36.88 3.14
C LYS A 411 3.05 -35.48 2.77
N MET A 412 4.12 -35.00 3.42
CA MET A 412 4.74 -33.71 3.10
C MET A 412 5.28 -33.66 1.66
N THR A 413 5.98 -34.71 1.23
CA THR A 413 6.49 -34.80 -0.15
C THR A 413 5.38 -34.95 -1.18
N THR A 414 4.29 -35.64 -0.85
CA THR A 414 3.10 -35.73 -1.71
C THR A 414 2.47 -34.35 -1.92
N ILE A 415 2.24 -33.58 -0.84
CA ILE A 415 1.67 -32.22 -0.93
C ILE A 415 2.59 -31.29 -1.73
N LEU A 416 3.90 -31.32 -1.45
CA LEU A 416 4.91 -30.59 -2.23
C LEU A 416 4.82 -30.96 -3.72
N GLY A 417 4.74 -32.24 -4.04
CA GLY A 417 4.70 -32.71 -5.41
C GLY A 417 3.46 -32.27 -6.18
N ILE A 418 2.30 -32.24 -5.52
CA ILE A 418 1.06 -31.68 -6.09
C ILE A 418 1.24 -30.19 -6.40
N HIS A 419 1.78 -29.41 -5.45
CA HIS A 419 2.02 -27.97 -5.67
C HIS A 419 3.04 -27.71 -6.78
N LEU A 420 4.09 -28.53 -6.90
CA LEU A 420 5.06 -28.42 -7.99
C LEU A 420 4.42 -28.65 -9.36
N ILE A 421 3.50 -29.62 -9.49
CA ILE A 421 2.75 -29.83 -10.73
C ILE A 421 1.89 -28.59 -11.05
N LEU A 422 1.18 -28.04 -10.06
CA LEU A 422 0.35 -26.84 -10.25
C LEU A 422 1.19 -25.62 -10.68
N LEU A 423 2.36 -25.42 -10.07
CA LEU A 423 3.30 -24.37 -10.46
C LEU A 423 3.84 -24.58 -11.89
N GLY A 424 4.14 -25.83 -12.25
CA GLY A 424 4.58 -26.18 -13.60
C GLY A 424 3.51 -25.89 -14.66
N LEU A 425 2.25 -26.20 -14.37
CA LEU A 425 1.11 -25.81 -15.21
C LEU A 425 0.97 -24.28 -15.30
N GLY A 426 1.20 -23.55 -14.20
CA GLY A 426 1.25 -22.09 -14.18
C GLY A 426 2.30 -21.51 -15.12
N ALA A 427 3.52 -22.08 -15.14
CA ALA A 427 4.57 -21.67 -16.08
C ALA A 427 4.15 -21.90 -17.54
N PHE A 428 3.48 -23.02 -17.84
CA PHE A 428 2.95 -23.27 -19.18
C PHE A 428 1.82 -22.31 -19.59
N LEU A 429 1.05 -21.74 -18.66
CA LEU A 429 0.05 -20.72 -19.01
C LEU A 429 0.70 -19.49 -19.66
N LEU A 430 1.87 -19.06 -19.18
CA LEU A 430 2.63 -17.97 -19.82
C LEU A 430 3.10 -18.38 -21.22
N VAL A 431 3.62 -19.60 -21.37
CA VAL A 431 4.04 -20.14 -22.68
C VAL A 431 2.86 -20.17 -23.65
N PHE A 432 1.70 -20.64 -23.20
CA PHE A 432 0.50 -20.67 -24.03
C PHE A 432 0.03 -19.26 -24.39
N LYS A 433 0.11 -18.30 -23.44
CA LYS A 433 -0.20 -16.90 -23.70
C LYS A 433 0.68 -16.31 -24.80
N ALA A 434 1.98 -16.53 -24.72
CA ALA A 434 2.94 -16.02 -25.70
C ALA A 434 2.80 -16.67 -27.08
N LEU A 435 2.63 -17.99 -27.15
CA LEU A 435 2.64 -18.71 -28.44
C LEU A 435 1.29 -18.75 -29.15
N TYR A 436 0.17 -18.79 -28.42
CA TYR A 436 -1.15 -19.08 -29.00
C TYR A 436 -2.20 -18.01 -28.74
N PHE A 437 -2.06 -17.18 -27.70
CA PHE A 437 -3.07 -16.19 -27.31
C PHE A 437 -2.56 -14.75 -27.48
N GLY A 438 -2.13 -14.41 -28.69
CA GLY A 438 -1.84 -13.04 -29.10
C GLY A 438 -0.48 -12.48 -28.67
N GLY A 439 0.46 -13.31 -28.22
CA GLY A 439 1.83 -12.84 -27.92
C GLY A 439 2.00 -12.21 -26.55
N VAL A 440 3.18 -11.66 -26.31
CA VAL A 440 3.53 -10.78 -25.18
C VAL A 440 4.21 -9.53 -25.75
N TYR A 441 4.35 -8.48 -24.94
CA TYR A 441 4.96 -7.24 -25.40
C TYR A 441 6.46 -7.42 -25.60
N ASP A 442 6.96 -7.00 -26.77
CA ASP A 442 8.37 -6.99 -27.11
C ASP A 442 8.88 -5.56 -27.28
N THR A 443 9.86 -5.17 -26.47
CA THR A 443 10.54 -3.86 -26.58
C THR A 443 11.65 -3.87 -27.66
N TRP A 444 12.09 -5.05 -28.11
CA TRP A 444 13.26 -5.24 -28.99
C TRP A 444 12.94 -5.49 -30.47
N ALA A 445 11.68 -5.67 -30.85
CA ALA A 445 11.30 -5.91 -32.25
C ALA A 445 11.82 -4.80 -33.21
N PRO A 446 12.53 -5.10 -34.32
CA PRO A 446 12.78 -6.38 -35.00
C PRO A 446 14.28 -6.73 -35.06
N GLU A 447 14.77 -7.56 -34.14
CA GLU A 447 16.08 -8.21 -34.28
C GLU A 447 15.90 -9.73 -34.31
N GLU A 448 16.46 -10.39 -35.33
CA GLU A 448 16.58 -11.85 -35.38
C GLU A 448 17.85 -12.24 -34.61
N GLU A 449 17.73 -12.59 -33.34
CA GLU A 449 18.83 -13.16 -32.57
C GLU A 449 18.77 -14.69 -32.49
N ILE A 450 19.95 -15.30 -32.35
CA ILE A 450 20.14 -16.75 -32.29
C ILE A 450 19.94 -17.17 -30.82
N PRO A 451 19.04 -18.13 -30.51
CA PRO A 451 18.70 -18.47 -29.13
C PRO A 451 19.93 -18.90 -28.32
N SER A 452 20.06 -18.34 -27.12
CA SER A 452 21.13 -18.71 -26.20
C SER A 452 20.80 -20.03 -25.49
N ILE A 453 21.79 -20.62 -24.81
CA ILE A 453 21.57 -21.83 -24.01
C ILE A 453 20.94 -21.42 -22.69
N ILE A 454 19.64 -21.67 -22.49
CA ILE A 454 18.85 -21.36 -21.27
C ILE A 454 19.60 -21.57 -19.94
N PHE A 455 20.31 -22.69 -19.78
CA PHE A 455 21.06 -22.99 -18.55
C PHE A 455 22.34 -22.17 -18.37
N GLY A 456 22.84 -21.55 -19.44
CA GLY A 456 23.99 -20.64 -19.43
C GLY A 456 23.73 -19.43 -18.53
N TYR A 457 22.53 -18.84 -18.56
CA TYR A 457 22.16 -17.72 -17.68
C TYR A 457 22.34 -18.05 -16.19
N LEU A 458 22.03 -19.29 -15.78
CA LEU A 458 22.16 -19.70 -14.37
C LEU A 458 23.61 -19.74 -13.89
N LEU A 459 24.58 -19.82 -14.81
CA LEU A 459 26.01 -19.90 -14.51
C LEU A 459 26.76 -18.58 -14.75
N LYS A 460 26.09 -17.56 -15.31
CA LYS A 460 26.68 -16.23 -15.50
C LYS A 460 27.00 -15.58 -14.15
N SER A 461 28.03 -14.76 -14.15
CA SER A 461 28.43 -13.95 -13.00
C SER A 461 27.33 -12.92 -12.65
N PRO A 462 27.04 -12.66 -11.36
CA PRO A 462 26.09 -11.63 -10.96
C PRO A 462 26.68 -10.20 -10.98
N PHE A 463 27.94 -10.03 -11.37
CA PHE A 463 28.61 -8.72 -11.44
C PHE A 463 28.33 -7.98 -12.76
N GLY A 464 28.76 -6.72 -12.84
CA GLY A 464 28.61 -5.86 -14.02
C GLY A 464 29.15 -6.50 -15.30
N GLY A 465 28.52 -6.19 -16.43
CA GLY A 465 28.76 -6.82 -17.75
C GLY A 465 28.13 -8.20 -17.94
N GLU A 466 27.78 -8.92 -16.87
CA GLU A 466 27.28 -10.31 -16.94
C GLU A 466 25.84 -10.44 -16.43
N GLY A 467 25.54 -9.98 -15.22
CA GLY A 467 24.18 -9.81 -14.72
C GLY A 467 23.36 -11.09 -14.43
N TRP A 468 23.98 -12.26 -14.29
CA TRP A 468 23.29 -13.55 -14.01
C TRP A 468 22.00 -13.71 -14.86
N ILE A 469 20.89 -14.15 -14.29
CA ILE A 469 19.59 -14.26 -14.99
C ILE A 469 18.91 -12.91 -15.25
N VAL A 470 19.33 -11.83 -14.60
CA VAL A 470 18.79 -10.47 -14.83
C VAL A 470 19.16 -9.96 -16.23
N SER A 471 20.19 -10.55 -16.83
CA SER A 471 20.69 -10.20 -18.16
C SER A 471 19.90 -10.76 -19.34
N VAL A 472 18.83 -11.52 -19.11
CA VAL A 472 17.98 -12.03 -20.21
C VAL A 472 17.45 -10.85 -21.04
N ASP A 473 17.78 -10.82 -22.32
CA ASP A 473 17.53 -9.69 -23.20
C ASP A 473 16.49 -9.95 -24.30
N ASP A 474 16.13 -11.20 -24.59
CA ASP A 474 15.10 -11.56 -25.57
C ASP A 474 13.89 -12.34 -25.00
N LEU A 475 12.79 -12.38 -25.74
CA LEU A 475 11.56 -13.06 -25.33
C LEU A 475 11.63 -14.58 -25.54
N GLU A 476 12.36 -15.03 -26.57
CA GLU A 476 12.54 -16.44 -26.89
C GLU A 476 13.16 -17.20 -25.71
N ASP A 477 14.17 -16.61 -25.07
CA ASP A 477 14.85 -17.16 -23.89
C ASP A 477 13.98 -17.06 -22.64
N ILE A 478 13.17 -16.00 -22.47
CA ILE A 478 12.18 -15.92 -21.40
C ILE A 478 11.17 -17.06 -21.56
N ILE A 479 10.55 -17.21 -22.72
CA ILE A 479 9.51 -18.24 -22.96
C ILE A 479 10.13 -19.65 -22.94
N GLY A 480 11.31 -19.83 -23.55
CA GLY A 480 12.07 -21.09 -23.51
C GLY A 480 12.44 -21.50 -22.09
N GLY A 481 12.86 -20.55 -21.26
CA GLY A 481 13.11 -20.76 -19.83
C GLY A 481 11.87 -21.26 -19.09
N HIS A 482 10.69 -20.70 -19.38
CA HIS A 482 9.43 -21.14 -18.78
C HIS A 482 8.98 -22.52 -19.26
N VAL A 483 9.29 -22.92 -20.50
CA VAL A 483 9.09 -24.30 -20.98
C VAL A 483 9.92 -25.29 -20.17
N TRP A 484 11.21 -24.99 -19.96
CA TRP A 484 12.09 -25.81 -19.12
C TRP A 484 11.61 -25.86 -17.68
N LEU A 485 11.30 -24.71 -17.08
CA LEU A 485 10.81 -24.62 -15.70
C LEU A 485 9.51 -25.41 -15.51
N GLY A 486 8.53 -25.24 -16.40
CA GLY A 486 7.27 -25.97 -16.37
C GLY A 486 7.48 -27.49 -16.40
N SER A 487 8.36 -27.95 -17.29
CA SER A 487 8.71 -29.36 -17.42
C SER A 487 9.42 -29.90 -16.17
N ILE A 488 10.40 -29.17 -15.64
CA ILE A 488 11.15 -29.54 -14.43
C ILE A 488 10.21 -29.62 -13.21
N CYS A 489 9.31 -28.65 -13.05
CA CYS A 489 8.34 -28.63 -11.96
C CYS A 489 7.36 -29.81 -12.02
N ILE A 490 6.82 -30.15 -13.20
CA ILE A 490 5.91 -31.29 -13.36
C ILE A 490 6.64 -32.61 -13.06
N LEU A 491 7.81 -32.82 -13.65
CA LEU A 491 8.59 -34.05 -13.45
C LEU A 491 9.06 -34.17 -11.98
N GLY A 492 9.53 -33.08 -11.39
CA GLY A 492 9.90 -33.00 -9.97
C GLY A 492 8.70 -33.25 -9.05
N GLY A 493 7.52 -32.76 -9.42
CA GLY A 493 6.29 -32.99 -8.69
C GLY A 493 5.85 -34.45 -8.71
N ILE A 494 5.87 -35.10 -9.88
CA ILE A 494 5.63 -36.54 -10.03
C ILE A 494 6.64 -37.34 -9.21
N TRP A 495 7.93 -36.98 -9.29
CA TRP A 495 8.98 -37.61 -8.50
C TRP A 495 8.69 -37.52 -6.99
N HIS A 496 8.31 -36.35 -6.48
CA HIS A 496 8.03 -36.16 -5.05
C HIS A 496 6.75 -36.86 -4.59
N ILE A 497 5.76 -37.06 -5.46
CA ILE A 497 4.57 -37.88 -5.15
C ILE A 497 4.95 -39.38 -5.05
N LEU A 498 5.82 -39.85 -5.95
CA LEU A 498 6.15 -41.27 -6.06
C LEU A 498 7.30 -41.74 -5.16
N THR A 499 8.02 -40.81 -4.51
CA THR A 499 9.22 -41.13 -3.72
C THR A 499 9.13 -40.63 -2.29
N LYS A 500 10.05 -41.12 -1.44
CA LYS A 500 10.19 -40.73 -0.03
C LYS A 500 11.58 -40.16 0.21
N PRO A 501 11.75 -39.24 1.18
CA PRO A 501 13.06 -38.67 1.46
C PRO A 501 14.12 -39.73 1.77
N PHE A 502 15.25 -39.64 1.05
CA PHE A 502 16.38 -40.54 1.23
C PHE A 502 17.01 -40.42 2.62
N ALA A 503 17.80 -41.42 3.01
CA ALA A 503 18.40 -41.48 4.33
C ALA A 503 19.31 -40.28 4.64
N TRP A 504 20.05 -39.77 3.66
CA TRP A 504 20.90 -38.59 3.85
C TRP A 504 20.07 -37.32 4.10
N ALA A 505 18.97 -37.12 3.35
CA ALA A 505 18.08 -35.96 3.53
C ALA A 505 17.41 -36.00 4.90
N ARG A 506 16.99 -37.18 5.36
CA ARG A 506 16.42 -37.37 6.70
C ARG A 506 17.37 -36.98 7.83
N ARG A 507 18.68 -37.16 7.66
CA ARG A 507 19.71 -36.82 8.65
C ARG A 507 20.13 -35.35 8.60
N ALA A 508 19.95 -34.68 7.46
CA ALA A 508 20.42 -33.31 7.26
C ALA A 508 19.41 -32.24 7.70
N LEU A 509 18.11 -32.56 7.70
CA LEU A 509 17.02 -31.60 7.89
C LEU A 509 16.25 -31.81 9.20
N VAL A 510 15.59 -30.75 9.66
CA VAL A 510 14.62 -30.79 10.76
C VAL A 510 13.22 -30.98 10.14
N TRP A 511 12.44 -31.92 10.69
CA TRP A 511 11.15 -32.34 10.13
C TRP A 511 10.00 -31.86 11.03
N SER A 512 9.67 -30.57 10.94
CA SER A 512 8.58 -29.92 11.66
C SER A 512 7.96 -28.81 10.80
N GLY A 513 6.71 -28.44 11.10
CA GLY A 513 6.02 -27.35 10.37
C GLY A 513 6.79 -26.03 10.41
N GLU A 514 7.36 -25.67 11.56
CA GLU A 514 8.17 -24.46 11.71
C GLU A 514 9.48 -24.52 10.89
N ALA A 515 10.11 -25.70 10.79
CA ALA A 515 11.27 -25.87 9.94
C ALA A 515 10.91 -25.68 8.46
N TYR A 516 9.80 -26.27 7.99
CA TYR A 516 9.34 -26.11 6.61
C TYR A 516 8.97 -24.65 6.29
N LEU A 517 8.32 -23.96 7.23
CA LEU A 517 8.08 -22.52 7.12
C LEU A 517 9.41 -21.77 6.97
N SER A 518 10.41 -22.07 7.82
CA SER A 518 11.72 -21.41 7.76
C SER A 518 12.43 -21.60 6.42
N TYR A 519 12.28 -22.77 5.78
CA TYR A 519 12.88 -23.04 4.47
C TYR A 519 12.19 -22.22 3.37
N SER A 520 10.87 -22.10 3.43
CA SER A 520 10.09 -21.26 2.51
C SER A 520 10.40 -19.77 2.70
N LEU A 521 10.59 -19.30 3.94
CA LEU A 521 11.00 -17.92 4.23
C LEU A 521 12.37 -17.59 3.63
N ALA A 522 13.33 -18.52 3.70
CA ALA A 522 14.63 -18.36 3.04
C ALA A 522 14.48 -18.23 1.51
N ALA A 523 13.66 -19.09 0.90
CA ALA A 523 13.41 -19.05 -0.54
C ALA A 523 12.76 -17.72 -0.97
N ILE A 524 11.70 -17.29 -0.28
CA ILE A 524 10.98 -16.04 -0.57
C ILE A 524 11.89 -14.81 -0.36
N SER A 525 12.78 -14.85 0.64
CA SER A 525 13.77 -13.79 0.84
C SER A 525 14.67 -13.62 -0.39
N VAL A 526 15.23 -14.73 -0.90
CA VAL A 526 16.04 -14.72 -2.11
C VAL A 526 15.22 -14.26 -3.31
N PHE A 527 13.98 -14.72 -3.46
CA PHE A 527 13.09 -14.24 -4.53
C PHE A 527 12.84 -12.72 -4.46
N GLY A 528 12.68 -12.15 -3.27
CA GLY A 528 12.55 -10.71 -3.07
C GLY A 528 13.79 -9.92 -3.53
N PHE A 529 14.99 -10.40 -3.20
CA PHE A 529 16.24 -9.78 -3.67
C PHE A 529 16.43 -9.92 -5.18
N ILE A 530 16.08 -11.07 -5.76
CA ILE A 530 16.13 -11.28 -7.21
C ILE A 530 15.15 -10.32 -7.91
N ALA A 531 13.89 -10.24 -7.45
CA ALA A 531 12.89 -9.33 -7.99
C ALA A 531 13.33 -7.86 -7.90
N CYS A 532 13.96 -7.46 -6.79
CA CYS A 532 14.54 -6.13 -6.61
C CYS A 532 15.58 -5.83 -7.71
N CYS A 533 16.49 -6.75 -8.01
CA CYS A 533 17.49 -6.55 -9.07
C CYS A 533 16.86 -6.58 -10.47
N PHE A 534 15.92 -7.50 -10.72
CA PHE A 534 15.24 -7.61 -12.02
C PHE A 534 14.55 -6.30 -12.42
N VAL A 535 13.68 -5.76 -11.56
CA VAL A 535 12.94 -4.53 -11.90
C VAL A 535 13.85 -3.30 -12.01
N TRP A 536 15.00 -3.32 -11.34
CA TRP A 536 15.95 -2.21 -11.36
C TRP A 536 16.80 -2.17 -12.63
N PHE A 537 17.18 -3.33 -13.17
CA PHE A 537 18.14 -3.42 -14.28
C PHE A 537 17.55 -3.92 -15.60
N ASN A 538 16.62 -4.88 -15.56
CA ASN A 538 16.10 -5.50 -16.77
C ASN A 538 15.06 -4.58 -17.44
N ASN A 539 15.18 -4.38 -18.74
CA ASN A 539 14.23 -3.63 -19.56
C ASN A 539 13.50 -4.51 -20.59
N THR A 540 13.76 -5.82 -20.64
CA THR A 540 13.02 -6.79 -21.47
C THR A 540 11.72 -7.24 -20.80
N ALA A 541 11.82 -7.89 -19.64
CA ALA A 541 10.68 -8.34 -18.83
C ALA A 541 10.00 -7.19 -18.07
N TYR A 542 10.68 -6.05 -17.93
CA TYR A 542 10.12 -4.80 -17.40
C TYR A 542 10.33 -3.68 -18.43
N PRO A 543 9.49 -3.61 -19.47
CA PRO A 543 9.66 -2.63 -20.54
C PRO A 543 9.63 -1.18 -20.04
N SER A 544 10.58 -0.38 -20.50
CA SER A 544 10.70 1.02 -20.06
C SER A 544 9.55 1.90 -20.53
N GLU A 545 8.78 1.47 -21.54
CA GLU A 545 7.51 2.07 -21.94
C GLU A 545 6.45 2.04 -20.83
N PHE A 546 6.43 0.99 -20.01
CA PHE A 546 5.43 0.84 -18.94
C PHE A 546 5.98 1.23 -17.57
N TYR A 547 7.24 0.88 -17.29
CA TYR A 547 7.86 1.06 -15.96
C TYR A 547 8.75 2.32 -15.85
N GLY A 548 8.96 3.03 -16.96
CA GLY A 548 9.91 4.13 -17.07
C GLY A 548 11.35 3.63 -17.26
N PRO A 549 12.31 4.53 -17.51
CA PRO A 549 13.70 4.13 -17.73
C PRO A 549 14.33 3.56 -16.46
N THR A 550 15.27 2.63 -16.64
CA THR A 550 16.16 2.22 -15.53
C THR A 550 17.11 3.37 -15.13
N GLY A 551 17.76 3.27 -13.97
CA GLY A 551 18.79 4.23 -13.58
C GLY A 551 19.94 4.36 -14.59
N PRO A 552 20.55 3.24 -15.02
CA PRO A 552 21.53 3.23 -16.11
C PRO A 552 21.00 3.85 -17.41
N GLU A 553 19.77 3.52 -17.79
CA GLU A 553 19.12 4.02 -19.00
C GLU A 553 18.94 5.54 -19.02
N ALA A 554 18.39 6.10 -17.94
CA ALA A 554 18.22 7.55 -17.83
C ALA A 554 19.57 8.31 -17.84
N SER A 555 20.61 7.72 -17.25
CA SER A 555 21.95 8.32 -17.25
C SER A 555 22.59 8.33 -18.63
N GLN A 556 22.48 7.24 -19.39
CA GLN A 556 22.98 7.16 -20.77
C GLN A 556 22.14 8.07 -21.69
N ALA A 557 20.83 8.16 -21.47
CA ALA A 557 19.92 9.06 -22.19
C ALA A 557 20.29 10.54 -22.00
N GLN A 558 20.74 10.93 -20.80
CA GLN A 558 21.25 12.27 -20.53
C GLN A 558 22.51 12.57 -21.38
N ALA A 559 23.49 11.67 -21.35
CA ALA A 559 24.74 11.84 -22.10
C ALA A 559 24.48 11.92 -23.62
N PHE A 560 23.61 11.05 -24.13
CA PHE A 560 23.20 11.05 -25.53
C PHE A 560 22.52 12.37 -25.93
N THR A 561 21.58 12.87 -25.12
CA THR A 561 20.85 14.12 -25.40
C THR A 561 21.80 15.31 -25.55
N PHE A 562 22.78 15.45 -24.64
CA PHE A 562 23.75 16.53 -24.73
C PHE A 562 24.76 16.35 -25.87
N LEU A 563 25.14 15.11 -26.19
CA LEU A 563 25.97 14.79 -27.36
C LEU A 563 25.28 15.25 -28.66
N VAL A 564 24.01 14.87 -28.85
CA VAL A 564 23.22 15.26 -30.04
C VAL A 564 23.11 16.78 -30.15
N ARG A 565 22.76 17.45 -29.05
CA ARG A 565 22.63 18.92 -29.02
C ARG A 565 23.93 19.59 -29.43
N ASP A 566 25.05 19.21 -28.82
CA ASP A 566 26.32 19.88 -29.05
C ASP A 566 26.89 19.57 -30.43
N GLN A 567 26.67 18.36 -30.95
CA GLN A 567 27.00 18.01 -32.31
C GLN A 567 26.24 18.87 -33.33
N ARG A 568 24.94 19.13 -33.09
CA ARG A 568 24.14 20.05 -33.92
C ARG A 568 24.61 21.51 -33.84
N LEU A 569 25.21 21.91 -32.71
CA LEU A 569 25.89 23.20 -32.56
C LEU A 569 27.27 23.25 -33.22
N GLY A 570 27.72 22.16 -33.85
CA GLY A 570 28.98 22.08 -34.58
C GLY A 570 30.16 21.53 -33.77
N ALA A 571 29.92 20.97 -32.57
CA ALA A 571 30.98 20.35 -31.78
C ALA A 571 31.45 19.02 -32.39
N ASN A 572 32.76 18.82 -32.48
CA ASN A 572 33.34 17.54 -32.85
C ASN A 572 33.38 16.60 -31.64
N VAL A 573 32.28 15.89 -31.39
CA VAL A 573 32.07 15.07 -30.18
C VAL A 573 33.12 13.97 -29.97
N GLY A 574 33.73 13.45 -31.06
CA GLY A 574 34.78 12.44 -31.00
C GLY A 574 36.18 12.95 -30.66
N SER A 575 36.41 14.27 -30.70
CA SER A 575 37.71 14.89 -30.35
C SER A 575 37.58 15.95 -29.25
N ALA A 576 36.40 16.13 -28.68
CA ALA A 576 36.17 17.09 -27.60
C ALA A 576 36.73 16.54 -26.29
N GLN A 577 37.82 17.14 -25.82
CA GLN A 577 38.44 16.80 -24.54
C GLN A 577 37.69 17.50 -23.39
N GLY A 578 37.37 16.74 -22.34
CA GLY A 578 36.81 17.23 -21.09
C GLY A 578 37.89 17.74 -20.13
N PRO A 579 37.48 18.37 -19.01
CA PRO A 579 38.43 19.00 -18.06
C PRO A 579 39.43 18.03 -17.41
N THR A 580 39.09 16.75 -17.29
CA THR A 580 39.95 15.71 -16.70
C THR A 580 40.97 15.12 -17.66
N GLY A 581 40.97 15.58 -18.92
CA GLY A 581 41.80 15.02 -19.99
C GLY A 581 41.16 13.85 -20.74
N LEU A 582 40.08 13.24 -20.21
CA LEU A 582 39.25 12.26 -20.90
C LEU A 582 38.33 12.91 -21.93
N GLY A 583 37.79 12.13 -22.87
CA GLY A 583 36.81 12.64 -23.82
C GLY A 583 35.51 13.07 -23.13
N LYS A 584 34.97 14.23 -23.54
CA LYS A 584 33.80 14.85 -22.91
C LYS A 584 32.52 14.05 -23.16
N TYR A 585 32.34 13.58 -24.39
CA TYR A 585 31.14 12.85 -24.83
C TYR A 585 31.39 11.36 -25.03
N LEU A 586 32.58 11.00 -25.55
CA LEU A 586 32.96 9.63 -25.87
C LEU A 586 34.32 9.31 -25.24
N MET A 587 34.45 8.11 -24.69
CA MET A 587 35.70 7.58 -24.15
C MET A 587 35.77 6.06 -24.38
N ARG A 588 36.82 5.41 -23.85
CA ARG A 588 36.93 3.95 -23.90
C ARG A 588 36.56 3.31 -22.57
N SER A 589 35.88 2.17 -22.64
CA SER A 589 35.73 1.24 -21.52
C SER A 589 37.11 0.69 -21.08
N PRO A 590 37.18 -0.03 -19.95
CA PRO A 590 38.40 -0.76 -19.55
C PRO A 590 38.88 -1.81 -20.57
N THR A 591 37.98 -2.33 -21.41
CA THR A 591 38.25 -3.35 -22.43
C THR A 591 38.41 -2.79 -23.85
N GLY A 592 38.13 -1.50 -24.05
CA GLY A 592 38.46 -0.76 -25.26
C GLY A 592 37.28 -0.34 -26.13
N GLU A 593 36.05 -0.75 -25.81
CA GLU A 593 34.83 -0.33 -26.48
C GLU A 593 34.60 1.18 -26.35
N VAL A 594 34.00 1.80 -27.36
CA VAL A 594 33.60 3.21 -27.33
C VAL A 594 32.31 3.36 -26.53
N ILE A 595 32.34 4.19 -25.48
CA ILE A 595 31.25 4.40 -24.52
C ILE A 595 31.02 5.90 -24.31
N PHE A 596 29.88 6.28 -23.70
CA PHE A 596 29.68 7.67 -23.29
C PHE A 596 30.65 8.10 -22.17
N GLY A 597 31.06 9.37 -22.22
CA GLY A 597 31.94 10.01 -21.24
C GLY A 597 31.21 10.55 -20.00
N GLY A 598 31.99 11.02 -19.02
CA GLY A 598 31.45 11.53 -17.75
C GLY A 598 31.11 10.42 -16.75
N GLU A 599 30.30 10.72 -15.73
CA GLU A 599 29.99 9.75 -14.67
C GLU A 599 29.23 8.52 -15.16
N THR A 600 28.55 8.62 -16.30
CA THR A 600 27.83 7.52 -16.94
C THR A 600 28.76 6.44 -17.51
N MET A 601 30.09 6.63 -17.47
CA MET A 601 31.06 5.58 -17.82
C MET A 601 30.83 4.27 -17.05
N ARG A 602 30.22 4.33 -15.86
CA ARG A 602 29.86 3.16 -15.04
C ARG A 602 28.67 2.35 -15.58
N PHE A 603 27.90 2.91 -16.51
CA PHE A 603 26.67 2.35 -17.06
C PHE A 603 26.81 1.93 -18.52
N TRP A 604 28.04 1.69 -18.96
CA TRP A 604 28.35 1.31 -20.35
C TRP A 604 27.81 -0.07 -20.76
N ASP A 605 27.47 -0.91 -19.78
CA ASP A 605 26.84 -2.22 -19.98
C ASP A 605 25.36 -2.11 -20.41
N LEU A 606 24.76 -0.92 -20.37
CA LEU A 606 23.37 -0.72 -20.81
C LEU A 606 23.21 -1.15 -22.27
N ARG A 607 22.19 -1.98 -22.50
CA ARG A 607 21.59 -2.24 -23.81
C ARG A 607 20.17 -1.65 -23.78
N ALA A 608 19.78 -0.94 -24.82
CA ALA A 608 18.41 -0.44 -24.96
C ALA A 608 18.03 -0.29 -26.44
N PRO A 609 16.78 -0.57 -26.84
CA PRO A 609 16.37 -0.58 -28.25
C PRO A 609 16.55 0.78 -28.94
N TRP A 610 16.48 1.89 -28.19
CA TRP A 610 16.73 3.23 -28.73
C TRP A 610 18.21 3.55 -28.94
N LEU A 611 19.14 2.80 -28.35
CA LEU A 611 20.58 3.04 -28.42
C LEU A 611 21.33 2.03 -29.30
N GLU A 612 20.90 0.76 -29.31
CA GLU A 612 21.56 -0.32 -30.05
C GLU A 612 21.77 -0.06 -31.56
N PRO A 613 20.86 0.62 -32.29
CA PRO A 613 21.12 0.98 -33.69
C PRO A 613 22.38 1.83 -33.91
N LEU A 614 22.89 2.51 -32.87
CA LEU A 614 24.10 3.34 -32.91
C LEU A 614 25.36 2.58 -32.47
N ARG A 615 25.24 1.31 -32.08
CA ARG A 615 26.34 0.45 -31.67
C ARG A 615 26.87 -0.35 -32.85
N GLY A 616 28.19 -0.46 -32.95
CA GLY A 616 28.91 -1.36 -33.85
C GLY A 616 29.77 -2.35 -33.07
N PRO A 617 30.63 -3.13 -33.76
CA PRO A 617 31.45 -4.18 -33.13
C PRO A 617 32.39 -3.69 -32.02
N ASN A 618 32.73 -2.40 -31.99
CA ASN A 618 33.65 -1.79 -31.03
C ASN A 618 32.94 -0.81 -30.07
N GLY A 619 31.64 -0.99 -29.80
CA GLY A 619 30.82 -0.05 -29.03
C GLY A 619 30.18 1.02 -29.91
N LEU A 620 29.97 2.22 -29.39
CA LEU A 620 29.29 3.32 -30.11
C LEU A 620 30.05 3.72 -31.39
N ASP A 621 29.34 3.73 -32.52
CA ASP A 621 29.93 4.04 -33.83
C ASP A 621 29.84 5.55 -34.13
N LEU A 622 31.01 6.19 -34.25
CA LEU A 622 31.10 7.63 -34.52
C LEU A 622 30.50 8.03 -35.87
N SER A 623 30.52 7.15 -36.87
CA SER A 623 29.90 7.42 -38.17
C SER A 623 28.38 7.42 -38.07
N ARG A 624 27.81 6.48 -37.32
CA ARG A 624 26.36 6.41 -37.04
C ARG A 624 25.90 7.57 -36.17
N LEU A 625 26.64 7.90 -35.11
CA LEU A 625 26.36 9.10 -34.28
C LEU A 625 26.34 10.39 -35.10
N LYS A 626 27.11 10.46 -36.20
CA LYS A 626 27.14 11.64 -37.07
C LYS A 626 25.98 11.73 -38.06
N LYS A 627 25.43 10.60 -38.50
CA LYS A 627 24.56 10.56 -39.69
C LYS A 627 23.21 9.89 -39.47
N ASP A 628 23.13 8.98 -38.50
CA ASP A 628 22.05 7.99 -38.43
C ASP A 628 21.17 8.17 -37.19
N ILE A 629 21.42 9.20 -36.37
CA ILE A 629 20.57 9.55 -35.23
C ILE A 629 19.18 9.95 -35.72
N GLN A 630 18.16 9.28 -35.22
CA GLN A 630 16.77 9.50 -35.59
C GLN A 630 16.05 10.42 -34.59
N PRO A 631 15.09 11.26 -35.05
CA PRO A 631 14.32 12.11 -34.15
C PRO A 631 13.54 11.36 -33.05
N TRP A 632 13.16 10.10 -33.28
CA TRP A 632 12.49 9.31 -32.24
C TRP A 632 13.46 8.88 -31.12
N GLN A 633 14.74 8.62 -31.44
CA GLN A 633 15.77 8.34 -30.43
C GLN A 633 16.01 9.58 -29.57
N GLU A 634 16.03 10.77 -30.18
CA GLU A 634 16.17 12.05 -29.46
C GLU A 634 14.99 12.33 -28.53
N ARG A 635 13.76 12.05 -28.97
CA ARG A 635 12.57 12.19 -28.12
C ARG A 635 12.62 11.21 -26.95
N ARG A 636 12.94 9.95 -27.24
CA ARG A 636 13.04 8.89 -26.23
C ARG A 636 14.12 9.20 -25.20
N SER A 637 15.29 9.65 -25.62
CA SER A 637 16.36 10.01 -24.69
C SER A 637 16.04 11.26 -23.87
N ALA A 638 15.38 12.25 -24.46
CA ALA A 638 14.94 13.44 -23.74
C ALA A 638 13.87 13.08 -22.68
N GLU A 639 12.91 12.23 -23.05
CA GLU A 639 11.90 11.69 -22.14
C GLU A 639 12.53 10.90 -21.00
N TYR A 640 13.46 9.99 -21.28
CA TYR A 640 14.08 9.13 -20.28
C TYR A 640 15.04 9.88 -19.36
N MET A 641 15.77 10.88 -19.86
CA MET A 641 16.61 11.71 -18.98
C MET A 641 15.77 12.55 -18.01
N THR A 642 14.55 12.97 -18.39
CA THR A 642 13.66 13.75 -17.52
C THR A 642 12.80 12.89 -16.59
N HIS A 643 12.76 11.57 -16.82
CA HIS A 643 12.04 10.60 -15.98
C HIS A 643 12.98 9.62 -15.27
N ALA A 644 14.21 10.07 -14.99
CA ALA A 644 15.16 9.29 -14.19
C ALA A 644 14.52 8.83 -12.86
N PRO A 645 14.79 7.61 -12.37
CA PRO A 645 14.11 7.02 -11.20
C PRO A 645 14.58 7.62 -9.85
N LEU A 646 14.54 8.95 -9.73
CA LEU A 646 14.87 9.72 -8.55
C LEU A 646 13.66 10.56 -8.13
N GLY A 647 13.36 10.52 -6.84
CA GLY A 647 12.35 11.36 -6.22
C GLY A 647 12.33 11.17 -4.71
N SER A 648 11.64 12.06 -4.01
CA SER A 648 11.49 12.02 -2.56
C SER A 648 10.37 11.08 -2.12
N LEU A 649 10.32 10.77 -0.81
CA LEU A 649 9.27 9.93 -0.23
C LEU A 649 7.86 10.53 -0.39
N ASN A 650 7.74 11.86 -0.36
CA ASN A 650 6.48 12.58 -0.63
C ASN A 650 6.23 12.81 -2.14
N SER A 651 6.90 12.05 -2.99
CA SER A 651 6.74 12.01 -4.46
C SER A 651 7.15 13.27 -5.22
N VAL A 652 8.09 14.06 -4.70
CA VAL A 652 8.70 15.16 -5.48
C VAL A 652 9.77 14.56 -6.38
N GLY A 653 9.54 14.61 -7.69
CA GLY A 653 10.44 14.06 -8.70
C GLY A 653 11.68 14.92 -8.90
N GLY A 654 12.81 14.25 -9.15
CA GLY A 654 14.10 14.90 -9.38
C GLY A 654 15.11 14.64 -8.27
N VAL A 655 16.16 15.47 -8.24
CA VAL A 655 17.24 15.36 -7.25
C VAL A 655 16.78 15.83 -5.86
N ALA A 656 17.50 15.46 -4.81
CA ALA A 656 17.13 15.80 -3.43
C ALA A 656 17.03 17.32 -3.13
N THR A 657 17.66 18.16 -3.96
CA THR A 657 17.62 19.63 -3.85
C THR A 657 16.59 20.27 -4.78
N GLU A 658 15.79 19.48 -5.48
CA GLU A 658 14.75 19.98 -6.40
C GLU A 658 13.62 20.63 -5.61
N ILE A 659 13.04 21.70 -6.16
CA ILE A 659 11.88 22.36 -5.56
C ILE A 659 10.61 21.53 -5.81
N ASN A 660 9.59 21.73 -4.98
CA ASN A 660 8.28 21.08 -5.18
C ASN A 660 7.64 21.58 -6.49
N ALA A 661 7.69 20.75 -7.53
CA ALA A 661 7.13 21.07 -8.85
C ALA A 661 6.54 19.86 -9.56
N VAL A 662 7.27 18.75 -9.64
CA VAL A 662 6.88 17.54 -10.36
C VAL A 662 6.49 16.44 -9.37
N ASN A 663 5.28 15.89 -9.51
CA ASN A 663 4.85 14.74 -8.72
C ASN A 663 5.23 13.45 -9.45
N TYR A 664 6.39 12.86 -9.12
CA TYR A 664 6.91 11.68 -9.80
C TYR A 664 7.87 10.88 -8.93
N VAL A 665 7.62 9.57 -8.83
CA VAL A 665 8.60 8.55 -8.41
C VAL A 665 8.38 7.34 -9.30
N SER A 666 9.45 6.85 -9.93
CA SER A 666 9.37 5.73 -10.85
C SER A 666 8.78 4.48 -10.18
N PRO A 667 7.90 3.71 -10.86
CA PRO A 667 7.47 2.38 -10.43
C PRO A 667 8.65 1.45 -10.11
N ARG A 668 9.78 1.57 -10.81
CA ARG A 668 10.98 0.78 -10.53
C ARG A 668 11.52 1.04 -9.12
N SER A 669 11.52 2.29 -8.68
CA SER A 669 11.94 2.66 -7.32
C SER A 669 10.98 2.10 -6.27
N TRP A 670 9.67 2.21 -6.48
CA TRP A 670 8.66 1.63 -5.59
C TRP A 670 8.78 0.10 -5.49
N LEU A 671 8.90 -0.59 -6.62
CA LEU A 671 9.01 -2.04 -6.67
C LEU A 671 10.33 -2.53 -6.08
N ALA A 672 11.48 -1.95 -6.46
CA ALA A 672 12.77 -2.36 -5.94
C ALA A 672 12.87 -2.18 -4.42
N THR A 673 12.49 -1.00 -3.91
CA THR A 673 12.58 -0.71 -2.47
C THR A 673 11.64 -1.58 -1.65
N SER A 674 10.39 -1.75 -2.07
CA SER A 674 9.43 -2.62 -1.38
C SER A 674 9.89 -4.07 -1.34
N HIS A 675 10.34 -4.63 -2.47
CA HIS A 675 10.78 -6.02 -2.54
C HIS A 675 12.10 -6.26 -1.79
N PHE A 676 12.99 -5.27 -1.74
CA PHE A 676 14.18 -5.35 -0.89
C PHE A 676 13.83 -5.41 0.59
N VAL A 677 12.94 -4.51 1.06
CA VAL A 677 12.49 -4.48 2.47
C VAL A 677 11.80 -5.78 2.84
N LEU A 678 10.90 -6.28 1.98
CA LEU A 678 10.27 -7.58 2.16
C LEU A 678 11.32 -8.69 2.21
N GLY A 679 12.21 -8.78 1.22
CA GLY A 679 13.27 -9.78 1.15
C GLY A 679 14.15 -9.81 2.40
N PHE A 680 14.50 -8.64 2.95
CA PHE A 680 15.23 -8.52 4.20
C PHE A 680 14.43 -9.04 5.41
N PHE A 681 13.16 -8.65 5.58
CA PHE A 681 12.37 -9.14 6.71
C PHE A 681 12.04 -10.64 6.60
N PHE A 682 11.87 -11.17 5.39
CA PHE A 682 11.77 -12.61 5.16
C PHE A 682 13.06 -13.34 5.55
N PHE A 683 14.24 -12.74 5.34
CA PHE A 683 15.52 -13.29 5.82
C PHE A 683 15.59 -13.31 7.36
N VAL A 684 15.20 -12.21 8.01
CA VAL A 684 15.15 -12.15 9.47
C VAL A 684 14.18 -13.19 10.02
N GLY A 685 13.00 -13.34 9.41
CA GLY A 685 12.02 -14.37 9.73
C GLY A 685 12.57 -15.79 9.55
N HIS A 686 13.36 -16.02 8.49
CA HIS A 686 14.07 -17.29 8.31
C HIS A 686 15.03 -17.58 9.47
N LEU A 687 15.90 -16.63 9.85
CA LEU A 687 16.84 -16.82 10.95
C LEU A 687 16.12 -17.14 12.27
N TRP A 688 15.05 -16.40 12.56
CA TRP A 688 14.22 -16.61 13.73
C TRP A 688 13.62 -18.03 13.77
N HIS A 689 12.86 -18.40 12.73
CA HIS A 689 12.15 -19.68 12.71
C HIS A 689 13.07 -20.89 12.53
N ALA A 690 14.16 -20.77 11.77
CA ALA A 690 15.14 -21.85 11.64
C ALA A 690 15.88 -22.09 12.96
N GLY A 691 16.26 -21.02 13.66
CA GLY A 691 16.87 -21.09 14.99
C GLY A 691 15.94 -21.72 16.02
N ARG A 692 14.69 -21.23 16.10
CA ARG A 692 13.67 -21.76 17.01
C ARG A 692 13.31 -23.21 16.69
N ALA A 693 13.11 -23.56 15.42
CA ALA A 693 12.80 -24.95 15.02
C ALA A 693 13.92 -25.92 15.40
N ARG A 694 15.19 -25.51 15.28
CA ARG A 694 16.34 -26.33 15.71
C ARG A 694 16.39 -26.46 17.23
N ALA A 695 16.21 -25.37 17.97
CA ALA A 695 16.18 -25.41 19.44
C ALA A 695 15.02 -26.26 19.97
N ALA A 696 13.83 -26.14 19.37
CA ALA A 696 12.64 -26.92 19.73
C ALA A 696 12.81 -28.41 19.41
N ALA A 697 13.40 -28.74 18.26
CA ALA A 697 13.72 -30.13 17.92
C ALA A 697 14.75 -30.75 18.88
N ALA A 698 15.60 -29.93 19.50
CA ALA A 698 16.60 -30.35 20.49
C ALA A 698 16.11 -30.25 21.95
N GLY A 699 14.95 -29.62 22.20
CA GLY A 699 14.27 -29.60 23.50
C GLY A 699 14.76 -28.56 24.52
N PHE A 700 15.37 -27.46 24.07
CA PHE A 700 15.87 -26.39 24.96
C PHE A 700 15.36 -24.99 24.58
N GLU A 701 14.35 -24.89 23.73
CA GLU A 701 13.77 -23.62 23.28
C GLU A 701 13.14 -22.78 24.40
N LYS A 702 12.78 -23.42 25.52
CA LYS A 702 12.18 -22.78 26.70
C LYS A 702 13.19 -22.32 27.75
N GLY A 703 14.48 -22.51 27.50
CA GLY A 703 15.55 -22.16 28.41
C GLY A 703 16.45 -23.35 28.77
N ILE A 704 17.48 -23.06 29.55
CA ILE A 704 18.47 -24.03 30.01
C ILE A 704 17.89 -24.78 31.21
N ASP A 705 18.00 -26.10 31.20
CA ASP A 705 17.70 -26.93 32.36
C ASP A 705 18.69 -26.59 33.49
N ARG A 706 18.17 -26.13 34.62
CA ARG A 706 18.99 -25.73 35.77
C ARG A 706 19.75 -26.91 36.39
N ASP A 707 19.23 -28.13 36.24
CA ASP A 707 19.87 -29.33 36.77
C ASP A 707 20.92 -29.90 35.80
N PHE A 708 20.84 -29.53 34.51
CA PHE A 708 21.68 -30.05 33.45
C PHE A 708 22.23 -28.94 32.53
N GLU A 709 22.81 -27.89 33.10
CA GLU A 709 23.45 -26.82 32.31
C GLU A 709 24.68 -27.38 31.55
N PRO A 710 24.66 -27.45 30.20
CA PRO A 710 25.72 -28.13 29.44
C PRO A 710 27.10 -27.50 29.64
N VAL A 711 27.15 -26.18 29.85
CA VAL A 711 28.39 -25.43 30.07
C VAL A 711 29.11 -25.89 31.33
N LEU A 712 28.38 -26.28 32.38
CA LEU A 712 28.98 -26.80 33.62
C LEU A 712 29.62 -28.18 33.45
N SER A 713 29.25 -28.92 32.41
CA SER A 713 29.87 -30.21 32.06
C SER A 713 31.06 -30.08 31.11
N MET A 714 31.33 -28.89 30.58
CA MET A 714 32.47 -28.63 29.70
C MET A 714 33.74 -28.37 30.52
N THR A 715 34.89 -28.74 29.96
CA THR A 715 36.18 -28.37 30.56
C THR A 715 36.32 -26.84 30.58
N PRO A 716 36.71 -26.23 31.71
CA PRO A 716 37.04 -24.81 31.75
C PRO A 716 38.09 -24.47 30.69
N LEU A 717 37.96 -23.29 30.10
CA LEU A 717 38.87 -22.85 29.03
C LEU A 717 40.26 -22.45 29.56
N ASN A 718 40.46 -22.37 30.88
CA ASN A 718 41.69 -21.90 31.54
C ASN A 718 42.34 -22.98 32.39
#